data_AF-A0A348PGR3-F1
#
_entry.id   AF-A0A348PGR3-F1
#
_cell.length_a   1.000
_cell.length_b   1.000
_cell.length_c   1.000
_cell.angle_alpha   90.00
_cell.angle_beta   90.00
_cell.angle_gamma   90.00
#
_symmetry.space_group_name_H-M   'P 1'
#
loop_
_entity.id
_entity.type
_entity.pdbx_description
1 polymer ?
#
loop_
_entity_poly.entity_id
_entity_poly.type
_entity_poly.pdbx_seq_one_letter_code
_entity_poly.pdbx_strand_id
1 'polypeptide(L)'
;MLVTSIYLSCILGVAPPIDCNRNYVDDSIDITQGVSADSNIDGIPDECQDCTDCDGNGMPESIERAAASGIVGQYFSNDGNSGDFRTRVLTRIDSNISFNWNNGSPDPLVPVDAFSVRWTGTITAPTTGPCTFYTTTDDGTRLWIDGQLLVDKWISQSPTTWSGTITLQQGQSYVLRMDYQEAGGGAQAALEWKPTGQQRAVVPSSALRPMTDTDNNGWPDACSDCDGNGLTDAQEILGRTALDCNENCILDQCEIGQSATLGYWRFEEDSGNVLDSSPNGLDGVPTGIIRSQDVPLAMIPATAQVNRKSVDLAANGTFLVNDPNSVLSMGGDSFTIEAWIRLDTLATGADAASRQVLVQRKVLTTGDKAADFIVFAQGGNMPSAALFNYGKSSQFNGRELVLLFGNNGAASGSFWTVTSNLNINDTEWHYVSVSADAKNQEVRFVLDQLIEFVPFVDHGHVVVAAPLLVGAHTDSAGLINQRLRGSIDEFRISSGLIDAPILLARSGSADCNGNGVPDGCDIANGTTQDCDQDGLPNVCEADCNQNGESDDCEIGGGQAQDCNHDGVPDECQLSSNDCDANGVPDECQWPTQDCNKNNVVDACEITANPDADCNGDAELDYCQMNLDYLYRRDDGGAEFGIRSLGTHMAWMNQFRVADNASTITAIDIEFVFMTELQPVTICIWSDPNNDGDPRDAQALRVINTLAGPQGVIRRIECEDTAIGPNGTSFFVGAIVSLDQASYYPAPLDASGVPALRRAWFVGASGEIDPNNLAGNALEILTIEDSLFPGKWIVRGVALSTTGDCNRNSILDVCDIADGTSADINANSIPDQCEDCNSNGVLDSVDVANATSPDCQQDGTPDECQLLGGEFDCNADGIPDGCQLVGGDCNRNNVIDSCDVASGSSTDLDGTGIPDECEDCNRNGVLDSSDVATGFSADCQADRIPDECQFGNAPLDVEYAYDDGTRDGNYGVSGAADLIWLNACTTSTGGETIGAIRVMLGSAFSGVQYRVALWSDPNGDGRPDDAQVITSVPTLADYANSNQFDTVQIPATYIGPAGTSFFVGVIYRDIFGNQAPLGVDLSEPNQQTWVSIGVTVDPNNLSVSTLYGTLTLGDGLIRAYGFSGSLPNDCNQNQTPDGCDITDGTLVDANGDGIPDRCGTCASDITRDGVVTGADLGVLLGDWGMNTASDINRDGVVNGADLGLLLGDWGPCQ
;
A
#
# COMPACT_ATOMS: atom_id res chain seq x y z
N MET A 1 -8.35 47.50 0.86
CA MET A 1 -7.14 48.36 1.04
C MET A 1 -5.92 47.47 1.27
N LEU A 2 -5.56 46.68 0.26
CA LEU A 2 -4.46 45.71 0.31
C LEU A 2 -3.80 45.58 -1.09
N VAL A 3 -3.93 46.61 -1.93
CA VAL A 3 -3.44 46.62 -3.33
C VAL A 3 -2.20 47.50 -3.50
N THR A 4 -1.73 48.16 -2.44
CA THR A 4 -0.55 49.04 -2.48
C THR A 4 0.71 48.43 -1.89
N SER A 5 0.68 47.22 -1.35
CA SER A 5 1.88 46.59 -0.74
C SER A 5 2.59 45.60 -1.67
N ILE A 6 1.91 45.03 -2.66
CA ILE A 6 2.48 44.03 -3.58
C ILE A 6 3.31 44.70 -4.70
N TYR A 7 2.95 45.93 -5.08
CA TYR A 7 3.66 46.65 -6.15
C TYR A 7 5.05 47.17 -5.76
N LEU A 8 5.41 47.20 -4.46
CA LEU A 8 6.72 47.69 -4.02
C LEU A 8 7.78 46.58 -3.93
N SER A 9 7.37 45.30 -3.85
CA SER A 9 8.29 44.16 -3.70
C SER A 9 8.96 43.75 -5.02
N CYS A 10 8.32 43.98 -6.18
CA CYS A 10 8.93 43.72 -7.49
C CYS A 10 10.05 44.70 -7.88
N ILE A 11 10.20 45.84 -7.19
CA ILE A 11 11.19 46.88 -7.54
C ILE A 11 12.49 46.75 -6.70
N LEU A 12 12.46 46.01 -5.59
CA LEU A 12 13.59 45.93 -4.65
C LEU A 12 14.27 44.55 -4.57
N GLY A 13 13.77 43.52 -5.28
CA GLY A 13 14.47 42.24 -5.42
C GLY A 13 14.70 41.50 -4.10
N VAL A 14 13.73 41.53 -3.18
CA VAL A 14 13.77 40.75 -1.93
C VAL A 14 12.72 39.65 -2.04
N ALA A 15 13.16 38.40 -1.83
CA ALA A 15 12.34 37.19 -1.86
C ALA A 15 11.19 37.25 -0.83
N PRO A 16 10.06 36.53 -1.06
CA PRO A 16 9.01 36.39 -0.06
C PRO A 16 9.55 35.71 1.22
N PRO A 17 8.90 35.90 2.39
CA PRO A 17 9.33 35.26 3.63
C PRO A 17 9.29 33.74 3.44
N ILE A 18 10.40 33.10 3.80
CA ILE A 18 10.60 31.66 3.73
C ILE A 18 9.86 31.09 4.94
N ASP A 19 8.86 30.26 4.65
CA ASP A 19 8.11 29.43 5.59
C ASP A 19 8.13 28.05 4.94
N CYS A 20 9.17 27.29 5.27
CA CYS A 20 9.48 26.07 4.52
C CYS A 20 8.83 24.82 5.12
N ASN A 21 8.54 24.81 6.43
CA ASN A 21 7.70 23.79 7.06
C ASN A 21 6.19 24.07 6.85
N ARG A 22 5.85 25.19 6.20
CA ARG A 22 4.50 25.59 5.76
C ARG A 22 3.49 25.70 6.89
N ASN A 23 3.96 25.99 8.10
CA ASN A 23 3.10 26.15 9.27
C ASN A 23 2.50 27.57 9.39
N TYR A 24 2.75 28.46 8.41
CA TYR A 24 2.35 29.87 8.36
C TYR A 24 2.98 30.76 9.44
N VAL A 25 4.06 30.30 10.06
CA VAL A 25 4.96 31.04 10.94
C VAL A 25 6.26 31.31 10.17
N ASP A 26 6.89 32.46 10.42
CA ASP A 26 8.16 32.78 9.78
C ASP A 26 9.27 31.90 10.39
N ASP A 27 10.09 31.24 9.57
CA ASP A 27 11.14 30.30 9.99
C ASP A 27 12.06 30.88 11.09
N SER A 28 12.29 32.20 11.08
CA SER A 28 13.10 32.87 12.10
C SER A 28 12.43 32.87 13.49
N ILE A 29 11.11 32.80 13.55
CA ILE A 29 10.32 32.72 14.79
C ILE A 29 10.34 31.29 15.32
N ASP A 30 10.28 30.27 14.45
CA ASP A 30 10.33 28.85 14.84
C ASP A 30 11.66 28.48 15.48
N ILE A 31 12.77 28.96 14.91
CA ILE A 31 14.13 28.81 15.49
C ILE A 31 14.21 29.52 16.85
N THR A 32 13.64 30.72 16.98
CA THR A 32 13.71 31.50 18.23
C THR A 32 12.83 30.91 19.34
N GLN A 33 11.78 30.18 18.99
CA GLN A 33 10.88 29.48 19.91
C GLN A 33 11.30 28.03 20.19
N GLY A 34 12.30 27.51 19.47
CA GLY A 34 12.85 26.17 19.65
C GLY A 34 11.96 25.06 19.07
N VAL A 35 11.14 25.40 18.07
CA VAL A 35 10.20 24.49 17.40
C VAL A 35 10.85 23.83 16.18
N SER A 36 11.79 24.52 15.52
CA SER A 36 12.64 23.98 14.46
C SER A 36 14.12 24.16 14.82
N ALA A 37 14.95 23.19 14.46
CA ALA A 37 16.40 23.22 14.67
C ALA A 37 17.13 23.97 13.54
N ASP A 38 18.17 24.71 13.90
CA ASP A 38 19.12 25.34 12.98
C ASP A 38 20.52 24.99 13.50
N SER A 39 20.92 23.75 13.22
CA SER A 39 22.09 23.10 13.82
C SER A 39 23.40 23.71 13.33
N ASN A 40 23.40 24.32 12.14
CA ASN A 40 24.57 24.99 11.55
C ASN A 40 24.58 26.52 11.79
N ILE A 41 23.50 27.08 12.37
CA ILE A 41 23.35 28.48 12.80
C ILE A 41 23.48 29.46 11.62
N ASP A 42 22.99 29.10 10.44
CA ASP A 42 23.01 29.97 9.27
C ASP A 42 21.71 30.77 9.07
N GLY A 43 20.70 30.51 9.90
CA GLY A 43 19.42 31.23 9.93
C GLY A 43 18.36 30.66 8.99
N ILE A 44 18.55 29.45 8.46
CA ILE A 44 17.57 28.67 7.70
C ILE A 44 17.37 27.34 8.45
N PRO A 45 16.14 26.95 8.83
CA PRO A 45 15.90 25.69 9.54
C PRO A 45 16.48 24.48 8.81
N ASP A 46 16.95 23.47 9.56
CA ASP A 46 17.62 22.28 8.99
C ASP A 46 16.71 21.54 7.99
N GLU A 47 15.39 21.54 8.23
CA GLU A 47 14.34 21.01 7.35
C GLU A 47 14.19 21.74 5.99
N CYS A 48 14.92 22.84 5.79
CA CYS A 48 14.81 23.75 4.64
C CYS A 48 16.07 23.81 3.79
N GLN A 49 17.04 22.93 4.05
CA GLN A 49 18.29 22.86 3.30
C GLN A 49 18.45 21.49 2.63
N ASP A 50 18.85 21.49 1.36
CA ASP A 50 19.28 20.29 0.63
C ASP A 50 20.74 20.02 1.02
N CYS A 51 20.94 19.35 2.15
CA CYS A 51 22.25 19.04 2.67
C CYS A 51 22.91 17.94 1.81
N THR A 52 24.14 18.21 1.35
CA THR A 52 24.88 17.30 0.46
C THR A 52 25.51 16.12 1.22
N ASP A 53 25.37 16.08 2.53
CA ASP A 53 25.87 15.11 3.52
C ASP A 53 25.11 15.44 4.82
N CYS A 54 23.79 15.27 4.78
CA CYS A 54 22.86 15.67 5.86
C CYS A 54 23.19 14.99 7.18
N ASP A 55 23.70 13.77 7.08
CA ASP A 55 24.02 12.93 8.20
C ASP A 55 25.48 13.11 8.69
N GLY A 56 26.33 13.80 7.91
CA GLY A 56 27.73 14.05 8.25
C GLY A 56 28.58 12.77 8.23
N ASN A 57 28.12 11.74 7.52
CA ASN A 57 28.83 10.47 7.37
C ASN A 57 29.95 10.52 6.32
N GLY A 58 30.01 11.62 5.56
CA GLY A 58 31.01 11.88 4.52
C GLY A 58 30.62 11.37 3.13
N MET A 59 29.36 10.99 2.91
CA MET A 59 28.84 10.43 1.66
C MET A 59 27.66 11.26 1.15
N PRO A 60 27.60 11.58 -0.16
CA PRO A 60 26.45 12.29 -0.70
C PRO A 60 25.19 11.43 -0.69
N GLU A 61 24.13 11.93 -0.07
CA GLU A 61 22.77 11.35 -0.02
C GLU A 61 22.23 10.87 -1.38
N SER A 62 22.62 11.54 -2.47
CA SER A 62 22.28 11.14 -3.85
C SER A 62 22.93 9.83 -4.31
N ILE A 63 24.06 9.43 -3.72
CA ILE A 63 24.74 8.17 -3.98
C ILE A 63 24.11 7.05 -3.14
N GLU A 64 23.65 7.36 -1.92
CA GLU A 64 22.99 6.41 -1.02
C GLU A 64 21.63 5.98 -1.56
N ARG A 65 20.84 6.91 -2.11
CA ARG A 65 19.55 6.62 -2.77
C ARG A 65 19.67 5.90 -4.11
N ALA A 66 20.85 5.96 -4.78
CA ALA A 66 21.04 5.41 -6.12
C ALA A 66 21.66 4.00 -6.14
N ALA A 67 22.17 3.48 -5.02
CA ALA A 67 22.98 2.27 -5.01
C ALA A 67 22.15 0.98 -4.88
N ALA A 68 21.69 0.44 -6.01
CA ALA A 68 20.93 -0.80 -6.05
C ALA A 68 21.74 -2.08 -5.72
N SER A 69 23.07 -2.04 -5.63
CA SER A 69 23.91 -3.24 -5.35
C SER A 69 25.30 -2.87 -4.80
N GLY A 70 25.88 -3.74 -3.97
CA GLY A 70 27.19 -3.52 -3.32
C GLY A 70 27.10 -3.63 -1.80
N ILE A 71 28.14 -3.18 -1.08
CA ILE A 71 28.20 -3.21 0.38
C ILE A 71 28.77 -1.90 0.92
N VAL A 72 28.27 -1.42 2.05
CA VAL A 72 28.79 -0.19 2.69
C VAL A 72 30.13 -0.51 3.33
N GLY A 73 31.18 0.22 2.96
CA GLY A 73 32.52 0.14 3.52
C GLY A 73 32.85 1.40 4.31
N GLN A 74 33.02 1.25 5.62
CA GLN A 74 33.47 2.29 6.53
C GLN A 74 34.95 2.10 6.84
N TYR A 75 35.76 3.11 6.60
CA TYR A 75 37.22 3.08 6.70
C TYR A 75 37.67 3.96 7.87
N PHE A 76 38.58 3.43 8.69
CA PHE A 76 39.00 4.02 9.95
C PHE A 76 40.52 4.14 9.99
N SER A 77 41.03 5.26 10.53
CA SER A 77 42.46 5.42 10.84
C SER A 77 42.74 5.00 12.28
N ASN A 78 43.78 4.19 12.51
CA ASN A 78 44.11 3.67 13.84
C ASN A 78 45.34 4.35 14.43
N ASP A 79 45.25 4.74 15.70
CA ASP A 79 46.41 5.20 16.46
C ASP A 79 47.21 4.00 17.00
N GLY A 80 48.23 3.56 16.24
CA GLY A 80 49.24 2.61 16.70
C GLY A 80 48.85 1.13 16.62
N ASN A 81 48.33 0.69 15.47
CA ASN A 81 47.96 -0.70 15.17
C ASN A 81 46.91 -1.30 16.11
N SER A 82 46.11 -0.45 16.77
CA SER A 82 45.06 -0.85 17.73
C SER A 82 43.94 -1.66 17.07
N GLY A 83 43.70 -1.48 15.76
CA GLY A 83 42.57 -2.09 15.07
C GLY A 83 41.23 -1.57 15.60
N ASP A 84 41.23 -0.35 16.13
CA ASP A 84 40.01 0.27 16.63
C ASP A 84 39.16 0.84 15.49
N PHE A 85 37.92 1.17 15.80
CA PHE A 85 36.96 1.76 14.85
C PHE A 85 36.58 3.17 15.33
N ARG A 86 37.55 3.90 15.91
CA ARG A 86 37.27 5.17 16.61
C ARG A 86 37.22 6.37 15.68
N THR A 87 38.14 6.44 14.72
CA THR A 87 38.28 7.58 13.83
C THR A 87 37.91 7.17 12.42
N ARG A 88 36.61 7.29 12.07
CA ARG A 88 36.11 7.10 10.70
C ARG A 88 36.64 8.22 9.82
N VAL A 89 37.25 7.88 8.70
CA VAL A 89 37.88 8.83 7.76
C VAL A 89 37.26 8.80 6.36
N LEU A 90 36.55 7.73 6.03
CA LEU A 90 35.86 7.57 4.75
C LEU A 90 34.73 6.55 4.88
N THR A 91 33.60 6.84 4.26
CA THR A 91 32.51 5.88 4.00
C THR A 91 32.28 5.82 2.50
N ARG A 92 32.09 4.62 1.94
CA ARG A 92 31.72 4.45 0.52
C ARG A 92 31.02 3.13 0.28
N ILE A 93 30.42 2.96 -0.90
CA ILE A 93 29.88 1.68 -1.35
C ILE A 93 30.94 0.95 -2.18
N ASP A 94 31.29 -0.25 -1.73
CA ASP A 94 32.19 -1.16 -2.43
C ASP A 94 31.36 -2.20 -3.19
N SER A 95 31.60 -2.34 -4.50
CA SER A 95 30.85 -3.31 -5.32
C SER A 95 31.02 -4.76 -4.85
N ASN A 96 32.19 -5.11 -4.30
CA ASN A 96 32.47 -6.38 -3.64
C ASN A 96 33.68 -6.20 -2.70
N ILE A 97 33.93 -7.18 -1.83
CA ILE A 97 35.12 -7.22 -0.98
C ILE A 97 36.18 -8.08 -1.67
N SER A 98 36.98 -7.48 -2.55
CA SER A 98 38.11 -8.16 -3.21
C SER A 98 39.22 -7.15 -3.54
N PHE A 99 39.90 -6.68 -2.51
CA PHE A 99 40.90 -5.63 -2.57
C PHE A 99 42.32 -6.16 -2.35
N ASN A 100 43.26 -5.62 -3.14
CA ASN A 100 44.70 -5.83 -2.94
C ASN A 100 45.40 -4.48 -3.13
N TRP A 101 45.66 -3.79 -2.01
CA TRP A 101 46.29 -2.49 -1.99
C TRP A 101 47.82 -2.57 -2.00
N ASN A 102 48.41 -3.75 -1.78
CA ASN A 102 49.85 -3.94 -1.60
C ASN A 102 50.36 -2.91 -0.58
N ASN A 103 51.46 -2.19 -0.86
CA ASN A 103 52.01 -1.18 0.04
C ASN A 103 51.33 0.21 -0.14
N GLY A 104 50.08 0.26 -0.57
CA GLY A 104 49.29 1.48 -0.83
C GLY A 104 48.08 1.59 0.09
N SER A 105 47.34 2.70 0.03
CA SER A 105 46.13 2.92 0.82
C SER A 105 44.84 2.70 0.00
N PRO A 106 43.71 2.37 0.64
CA PRO A 106 42.39 2.29 -0.01
C PRO A 106 41.87 3.59 -0.63
N ASP A 107 42.33 4.72 -0.09
CA ASP A 107 42.02 6.08 -0.50
C ASP A 107 43.10 7.05 0.05
N PRO A 108 43.37 8.21 -0.57
CA PRO A 108 44.28 9.22 0.00
C PRO A 108 43.94 9.72 1.41
N LEU A 109 42.68 9.65 1.83
CA LEU A 109 42.24 9.99 3.19
C LEU A 109 42.51 8.88 4.22
N VAL A 110 42.73 7.65 3.75
CA VAL A 110 43.06 6.50 4.59
C VAL A 110 44.59 6.34 4.66
N PRO A 111 45.18 6.14 5.85
CA PRO A 111 46.60 5.84 5.98
C PRO A 111 47.06 4.62 5.16
N VAL A 112 48.34 4.56 4.81
CA VAL A 112 48.93 3.39 4.10
C VAL A 112 48.98 2.15 5.00
N ASP A 113 49.32 2.34 6.27
CA ASP A 113 49.35 1.32 7.31
C ASP A 113 48.49 1.78 8.49
N ALA A 114 48.14 0.88 9.41
CA ALA A 114 47.34 1.18 10.59
C ALA A 114 45.95 1.74 10.26
N PHE A 115 45.19 1.02 9.45
CA PHE A 115 43.78 1.32 9.18
C PHE A 115 42.90 0.10 9.41
N SER A 116 41.61 0.34 9.64
CA SER A 116 40.59 -0.73 9.72
C SER A 116 39.49 -0.45 8.70
N VAL A 117 38.79 -1.49 8.28
CA VAL A 117 37.60 -1.37 7.43
C VAL A 117 36.50 -2.23 8.02
N ARG A 118 35.27 -1.70 8.04
CA ARG A 118 34.05 -2.44 8.35
C ARG A 118 33.15 -2.41 7.12
N TRP A 119 32.84 -3.59 6.60
CA TRP A 119 31.83 -3.74 5.57
C TRP A 119 30.52 -4.24 6.17
N THR A 120 29.41 -3.57 5.87
CA THR A 120 28.07 -3.89 6.34
C THR A 120 27.06 -3.83 5.20
N GLY A 121 26.20 -4.84 5.11
CA GLY A 121 25.16 -4.95 4.10
C GLY A 121 24.46 -6.29 4.21
N THR A 122 23.58 -6.64 3.29
CA THR A 122 22.95 -7.97 3.26
C THR A 122 23.56 -8.83 2.16
N ILE A 123 23.51 -10.15 2.36
CA ILE A 123 23.91 -11.14 1.36
C ILE A 123 22.76 -12.10 1.04
N THR A 124 22.44 -12.26 -0.24
CA THR A 124 21.38 -13.18 -0.69
C THR A 124 21.96 -14.53 -1.13
N ALA A 125 21.46 -15.63 -0.55
CA ALA A 125 21.98 -16.96 -0.85
C ALA A 125 21.42 -17.53 -2.18
N PRO A 126 22.27 -18.10 -3.06
CA PRO A 126 21.84 -18.57 -4.38
C PRO A 126 21.31 -20.01 -4.38
N THR A 127 21.53 -20.78 -3.31
CA THR A 127 21.14 -22.19 -3.18
C THR A 127 20.90 -22.54 -1.71
N THR A 128 19.92 -23.40 -1.43
CA THR A 128 19.67 -23.94 -0.09
C THR A 128 20.72 -24.98 0.30
N GLY A 129 21.26 -24.90 1.52
CA GLY A 129 22.21 -25.86 2.09
C GLY A 129 23.43 -25.21 2.74
N PRO A 130 24.44 -26.00 3.15
CA PRO A 130 25.67 -25.48 3.73
C PRO A 130 26.45 -24.59 2.73
N CYS A 131 26.71 -23.35 3.14
CA CYS A 131 27.55 -22.40 2.42
C CYS A 131 28.83 -22.14 3.23
N THR A 132 30.00 -22.35 2.61
CA THR A 132 31.28 -22.03 3.26
C THR A 132 31.77 -20.67 2.79
N PHE A 133 31.96 -19.74 3.72
CA PHE A 133 32.60 -18.45 3.48
C PHE A 133 34.11 -18.53 3.72
N TYR A 134 34.86 -17.77 2.95
CA TYR A 134 36.31 -17.66 3.03
C TYR A 134 36.72 -16.19 3.08
N THR A 135 37.58 -15.85 4.02
CA THR A 135 38.20 -14.51 4.11
C THR A 135 39.69 -14.65 3.87
N THR A 136 40.25 -13.91 2.92
CA THR A 136 41.71 -13.85 2.70
C THR A 136 42.21 -12.46 3.02
N THR A 137 42.95 -12.31 4.12
CA THR A 137 43.40 -11.00 4.62
C THR A 137 44.86 -10.99 5.05
N ASP A 138 45.50 -9.83 4.87
CA ASP A 138 46.77 -9.35 5.46
C ASP A 138 46.42 -7.97 5.97
N ASP A 139 46.14 -7.70 7.24
CA ASP A 139 46.28 -8.52 8.46
C ASP A 139 44.95 -9.17 8.95
N GLY A 140 44.33 -8.62 10.00
CA GLY A 140 43.27 -9.26 10.80
C GLY A 140 41.89 -9.22 10.16
N THR A 141 41.03 -10.20 10.48
CA THR A 141 39.65 -10.23 9.98
C THR A 141 38.67 -10.88 10.94
N ARG A 142 37.43 -10.40 10.90
CA ARG A 142 36.26 -11.06 11.48
C ARG A 142 35.09 -11.03 10.50
N LEU A 143 34.32 -12.12 10.44
CA LEU A 143 33.16 -12.23 9.56
C LEU A 143 31.96 -12.74 10.35
N TRP A 144 30.84 -12.02 10.24
CA TRP A 144 29.53 -12.39 10.73
C TRP A 144 28.56 -12.54 9.56
N ILE A 145 27.74 -13.58 9.62
CA ILE A 145 26.57 -13.76 8.75
C ILE A 145 25.41 -14.01 9.69
N ASP A 146 24.39 -13.15 9.62
CA ASP A 146 23.19 -13.17 10.44
C ASP A 146 23.49 -13.20 11.95
N GLY A 147 24.39 -12.32 12.37
CA GLY A 147 24.89 -12.26 13.75
C GLY A 147 25.84 -13.41 14.15
N GLN A 148 25.91 -14.51 13.40
CA GLN A 148 26.79 -15.63 13.71
C GLN A 148 28.25 -15.35 13.29
N LEU A 149 29.17 -15.33 14.26
CA LEU A 149 30.62 -15.15 14.03
C LEU A 149 31.23 -16.40 13.36
N LEU A 150 31.49 -16.33 12.07
CA LEU A 150 32.03 -17.42 11.26
C LEU A 150 33.56 -17.44 11.22
N VAL A 151 34.19 -16.27 11.26
CA VAL A 151 35.66 -16.12 11.28
C VAL A 151 36.03 -15.13 12.37
N ASP A 152 36.89 -15.53 13.30
CA ASP A 152 37.49 -14.64 14.30
C ASP A 152 39.01 -14.78 14.33
N LYS A 153 39.67 -13.93 13.54
CA LYS A 153 41.12 -13.95 13.30
C LYS A 153 41.67 -12.53 13.28
N TRP A 154 41.49 -11.83 14.41
CA TRP A 154 42.03 -10.49 14.64
C TRP A 154 43.51 -10.53 15.03
N ILE A 155 44.35 -10.99 14.10
CA ILE A 155 45.79 -11.18 14.30
C ILE A 155 46.58 -10.60 13.13
N SER A 156 47.76 -10.03 13.41
CA SER A 156 48.69 -9.60 12.36
C SER A 156 49.38 -10.81 11.73
N GLN A 157 49.24 -10.96 10.41
CA GLN A 157 49.66 -12.10 9.62
C GLN A 157 49.78 -11.70 8.14
N SER A 158 50.75 -12.29 7.43
CA SER A 158 50.79 -12.25 5.96
C SER A 158 49.49 -12.83 5.34
N PRO A 159 49.20 -12.62 4.03
CA PRO A 159 47.90 -12.96 3.45
C PRO A 159 47.50 -14.41 3.71
N THR A 160 46.46 -14.60 4.53
CA THR A 160 46.03 -15.91 5.02
C THR A 160 44.53 -16.09 4.82
N THR A 161 44.14 -17.27 4.32
CA THR A 161 42.73 -17.63 4.14
C THR A 161 42.18 -18.36 5.37
N TRP A 162 41.07 -17.85 5.90
CA TRP A 162 40.25 -18.49 6.93
C TRP A 162 38.85 -18.78 6.38
N SER A 163 38.10 -19.67 7.03
CA SER A 163 36.76 -20.06 6.56
C SER A 163 35.83 -20.47 7.68
N GLY A 164 34.53 -20.23 7.49
CA GLY A 164 33.43 -20.72 8.33
C GLY A 164 32.28 -21.23 7.46
N THR A 165 31.43 -22.10 8.00
CA THR A 165 30.28 -22.66 7.27
C THR A 165 29.00 -22.42 8.04
N ILE A 166 27.96 -22.01 7.33
CA ILE A 166 26.60 -21.77 7.83
C ILE A 166 25.61 -22.38 6.84
N THR A 167 24.42 -22.79 7.30
CA THR A 167 23.35 -23.27 6.42
C THR A 167 22.50 -22.08 6.00
N LEU A 168 22.31 -21.89 4.68
CA LEU A 168 21.51 -20.80 4.12
C LEU A 168 20.35 -21.35 3.30
N GLN A 169 19.28 -20.58 3.15
CA GLN A 169 18.13 -20.88 2.29
C GLN A 169 18.18 -20.05 1.01
N GLN A 170 17.87 -20.66 -0.13
CA GLN A 170 17.88 -19.97 -1.43
C GLN A 170 16.91 -18.78 -1.44
N GLY A 171 17.38 -17.63 -1.93
CA GLY A 171 16.58 -16.41 -2.05
C GLY A 171 16.47 -15.58 -0.77
N GLN A 172 16.82 -16.14 0.38
CA GLN A 172 16.84 -15.41 1.66
C GLN A 172 18.05 -14.48 1.75
N SER A 173 17.84 -13.32 2.36
CA SER A 173 18.87 -12.31 2.62
C SER A 173 19.31 -12.39 4.08
N TYR A 174 20.62 -12.38 4.30
CA TYR A 174 21.23 -12.48 5.62
C TYR A 174 22.08 -11.24 5.89
N VAL A 175 22.07 -10.73 7.12
CA VAL A 175 22.93 -9.60 7.49
C VAL A 175 24.39 -10.03 7.39
N LEU A 176 25.20 -9.27 6.66
CA LEU A 176 26.63 -9.48 6.51
C LEU A 176 27.39 -8.36 7.18
N ARG A 177 28.34 -8.73 8.04
CA ARG A 177 29.37 -7.82 8.53
C ARG A 177 30.75 -8.45 8.39
N MET A 178 31.69 -7.72 7.81
CA MET A 178 33.10 -8.11 7.79
C MET A 178 33.97 -6.97 8.31
N ASP A 179 34.70 -7.24 9.39
CA ASP A 179 35.70 -6.33 9.92
C ASP A 179 37.09 -6.76 9.42
N TYR A 180 37.93 -5.79 9.08
CA TYR A 180 39.31 -5.99 8.62
C TYR A 180 40.25 -4.97 9.27
N GLN A 181 41.48 -5.40 9.51
CA GLN A 181 42.56 -4.57 10.04
C GLN A 181 43.80 -4.73 9.18
N GLU A 182 44.43 -3.61 8.84
CA GLU A 182 45.81 -3.53 8.40
C GLU A 182 46.67 -2.97 9.55
N ALA A 183 47.64 -3.73 10.04
CA ALA A 183 48.58 -3.27 11.05
C ALA A 183 49.85 -2.70 10.39
N GLY A 184 50.39 -3.35 9.37
CA GLY A 184 51.36 -2.72 8.48
C GLY A 184 52.11 -3.68 7.56
N GLY A 185 52.55 -3.16 6.41
CA GLY A 185 53.14 -3.98 5.35
C GLY A 185 52.34 -3.88 4.07
N GLY A 186 51.84 -5.02 3.58
CA GLY A 186 51.03 -5.06 2.37
C GLY A 186 49.58 -5.35 2.73
N ALA A 187 48.63 -4.52 2.30
CA ALA A 187 47.23 -4.68 2.67
C ALA A 187 46.44 -5.48 1.62
N GLN A 188 45.71 -6.52 2.06
CA GLN A 188 44.81 -7.32 1.22
C GLN A 188 43.56 -7.73 2.02
N ALA A 189 42.38 -7.66 1.38
CA ALA A 189 41.13 -8.19 1.92
C ALA A 189 40.23 -8.76 0.82
N ALA A 190 39.84 -10.03 0.94
CA ALA A 190 38.90 -10.66 0.02
C ALA A 190 37.87 -11.53 0.74
N LEU A 191 36.61 -11.45 0.32
CA LEU A 191 35.51 -12.31 0.74
C LEU A 191 35.06 -13.20 -0.43
N GLU A 192 35.12 -14.50 -0.20
CA GLU A 192 34.69 -15.52 -1.14
C GLU A 192 33.69 -16.46 -0.46
N TRP A 193 32.87 -17.13 -1.25
CA TRP A 193 31.95 -18.14 -0.76
C TRP A 193 31.97 -19.39 -1.64
N LYS A 194 31.48 -20.49 -1.09
CA LYS A 194 31.19 -21.72 -1.80
C LYS A 194 29.80 -22.20 -1.39
N PRO A 195 28.75 -21.73 -2.09
CA PRO A 195 27.39 -22.23 -1.90
C PRO A 195 27.29 -23.72 -2.21
N THR A 196 26.25 -24.38 -1.67
CA THR A 196 26.01 -25.80 -1.91
C THR A 196 25.89 -26.10 -3.41
N GLY A 197 26.66 -27.08 -3.91
CA GLY A 197 26.66 -27.45 -5.33
C GLY A 197 27.39 -26.49 -6.27
N GLN A 198 27.94 -25.37 -5.77
CA GLN A 198 28.68 -24.39 -6.57
C GLN A 198 30.20 -24.42 -6.31
N GLN A 199 30.97 -23.77 -7.18
CA GLN A 199 32.40 -23.59 -7.03
C GLN A 199 32.71 -22.39 -6.12
N ARG A 200 33.88 -22.39 -5.47
CA ARG A 200 34.35 -21.24 -4.70
C ARG A 200 34.56 -20.05 -5.62
N ALA A 201 34.01 -18.90 -5.26
CA ALA A 201 34.14 -17.64 -6.00
C ALA A 201 34.08 -16.44 -5.06
N VAL A 202 34.56 -15.27 -5.51
CA VAL A 202 34.32 -13.98 -4.84
C VAL A 202 32.81 -13.75 -4.76
N VAL A 203 32.34 -13.22 -3.63
CA VAL A 203 30.91 -12.87 -3.50
C VAL A 203 30.59 -11.76 -4.53
N PRO A 204 29.67 -12.01 -5.49
CA PRO A 204 29.38 -11.06 -6.55
C PRO A 204 28.57 -9.88 -6.00
N SER A 205 28.71 -8.69 -6.61
CA SER A 205 27.96 -7.49 -6.24
C SER A 205 26.45 -7.70 -6.29
N SER A 206 25.97 -8.56 -7.21
CA SER A 206 24.55 -8.92 -7.34
C SER A 206 23.99 -9.71 -6.17
N ALA A 207 24.85 -10.27 -5.32
CA ALA A 207 24.46 -10.95 -4.10
C ALA A 207 24.55 -10.04 -2.87
N LEU A 208 25.01 -8.79 -3.02
CA LEU A 208 25.20 -7.84 -1.92
C LEU A 208 24.29 -6.64 -2.08
N ARG A 209 23.67 -6.20 -0.98
CA ARG A 209 22.97 -4.91 -0.94
C ARG A 209 23.46 -4.05 0.23
N PRO A 210 23.59 -2.72 0.04
CA PRO A 210 23.92 -1.81 1.12
C PRO A 210 22.77 -1.73 2.14
N MET A 211 23.09 -1.53 3.41
CA MET A 211 22.13 -1.12 4.44
C MET A 211 22.39 0.36 4.74
N THR A 212 21.37 1.22 4.65
CA THR A 212 21.44 2.69 4.85
C THR A 212 20.94 3.11 6.24
N ASP A 213 21.46 4.22 6.76
CA ASP A 213 21.15 4.88 8.04
C ASP A 213 20.58 6.26 7.66
N THR A 214 19.26 6.39 7.59
CA THR A 214 18.49 7.56 7.10
C THR A 214 18.11 8.52 8.23
N ASP A 215 18.18 8.11 9.51
CA ASP A 215 17.86 8.96 10.67
C ASP A 215 19.09 9.51 11.42
N ASN A 216 20.30 9.11 10.99
CA ASN A 216 21.58 9.62 11.44
C ASN A 216 21.88 9.40 12.94
N ASN A 217 21.53 8.23 13.46
CA ASN A 217 21.88 7.83 14.82
C ASN A 217 23.15 6.96 14.90
N GLY A 218 23.73 6.60 13.75
CA GLY A 218 24.94 5.78 13.65
C GLY A 218 24.69 4.28 13.61
N TRP A 219 23.44 3.85 13.40
CA TRP A 219 23.00 2.47 13.17
C TRP A 219 22.07 2.42 11.94
N PRO A 220 22.17 1.40 11.06
CA PRO A 220 21.28 1.30 9.90
C PRO A 220 19.79 1.23 10.30
N ASP A 221 18.94 1.96 9.57
CA ASP A 221 17.52 2.24 9.87
C ASP A 221 16.60 1.04 9.69
N ALA A 222 16.68 0.08 10.60
CA ALA A 222 15.70 -0.98 10.67
C ALA A 222 14.86 -0.96 11.96
N CYS A 223 14.90 0.11 12.78
CA CYS A 223 14.54 -0.04 14.20
C CYS A 223 13.98 1.18 14.98
N SER A 224 13.16 2.09 14.43
CA SER A 224 12.51 3.09 15.33
C SER A 224 11.13 3.67 14.97
N ASP A 225 10.57 3.41 13.80
CA ASP A 225 9.17 3.67 13.40
C ASP A 225 8.96 2.91 12.10
N CYS A 226 8.87 1.57 12.21
CA CYS A 226 9.06 0.69 11.06
C CYS A 226 7.95 0.79 10.01
N ASP A 227 6.76 1.30 10.36
CA ASP A 227 5.64 1.52 9.44
C ASP A 227 5.34 3.00 9.15
N GLY A 228 6.07 3.93 9.79
CA GLY A 228 5.98 5.37 9.53
C GLY A 228 4.69 6.00 10.03
N ASN A 229 4.01 5.37 11.00
CA ASN A 229 2.70 5.80 11.48
C ASN A 229 2.77 6.88 12.58
N GLY A 230 3.97 7.24 13.04
CA GLY A 230 4.19 8.31 14.02
C GLY A 230 3.93 7.91 15.48
N LEU A 231 3.70 6.62 15.75
CA LEU A 231 3.83 6.00 17.07
C LEU A 231 5.14 5.22 17.11
N THR A 232 5.78 5.16 18.28
CA THR A 232 6.97 4.31 18.44
C THR A 232 6.54 2.86 18.66
N ASP A 233 7.35 1.89 18.24
CA ASP A 233 7.11 0.45 18.47
C ASP A 233 6.77 0.15 19.96
N ALA A 234 7.34 0.93 20.89
CA ALA A 234 7.06 0.85 22.33
C ALA A 234 5.62 1.24 22.74
N GLN A 235 4.94 2.09 21.96
CA GLN A 235 3.55 2.50 22.18
C GLN A 235 2.55 1.46 21.64
N GLU A 236 2.94 0.71 20.61
CA GLU A 236 2.12 -0.34 19.98
C GLU A 236 2.12 -1.64 20.80
N ILE A 237 3.25 -1.98 21.42
CA ILE A 237 3.40 -3.10 22.37
C ILE A 237 2.54 -2.92 23.63
N LEU A 238 2.30 -1.68 24.06
CA LEU A 238 1.40 -1.36 25.19
C LEU A 238 -0.09 -1.45 24.83
N GLY A 239 -0.43 -1.43 23.53
CA GLY A 239 -1.80 -1.45 22.99
C GLY A 239 -2.27 -2.80 22.42
N ARG A 240 -1.36 -3.74 22.17
CA ARG A 240 -1.60 -5.07 21.54
C ARG A 240 -2.17 -5.00 20.11
N THR A 241 -1.61 -4.18 19.22
CA THR A 241 -2.11 -4.03 17.84
C THR A 241 -1.09 -4.24 16.70
N ALA A 242 0.08 -4.86 16.91
CA ALA A 242 0.94 -5.29 15.79
C ALA A 242 1.81 -6.54 16.08
N LEU A 243 2.15 -7.22 14.99
CA LEU A 243 2.77 -8.55 14.84
C LEU A 243 4.31 -8.50 14.82
N ASP A 244 4.91 -9.67 15.08
CA ASP A 244 6.35 -9.99 15.02
C ASP A 244 6.93 -9.88 13.59
N CYS A 245 7.60 -8.76 13.30
CA CYS A 245 8.10 -8.44 11.96
C CYS A 245 9.36 -9.21 11.53
N ASN A 246 9.93 -10.12 12.34
CA ASN A 246 10.93 -11.08 11.87
C ASN A 246 10.57 -12.55 12.18
N GLU A 247 9.34 -12.81 12.63
CA GLU A 247 8.80 -14.11 13.01
C GLU A 247 9.70 -14.91 13.96
N ASN A 248 10.46 -14.23 14.83
CA ASN A 248 11.41 -14.90 15.72
C ASN A 248 10.90 -15.08 17.17
N CYS A 249 9.75 -14.49 17.52
CA CYS A 249 9.07 -14.55 18.81
C CYS A 249 9.94 -14.20 20.04
N ILE A 250 11.00 -13.41 19.88
CA ILE A 250 11.89 -13.01 20.96
C ILE A 250 12.06 -11.49 20.99
N LEU A 251 11.82 -10.89 22.15
CA LEU A 251 12.14 -9.48 22.42
C LEU A 251 13.66 -9.23 22.29
N ASP A 252 14.09 -8.38 21.37
CA ASP A 252 15.45 -7.95 21.17
C ASP A 252 15.64 -6.41 21.27
N GLN A 253 16.80 -5.95 20.83
CA GLN A 253 17.38 -4.67 21.22
C GLN A 253 16.65 -3.45 20.63
N CYS A 254 15.70 -3.65 19.71
CA CYS A 254 14.80 -2.61 19.21
C CYS A 254 13.52 -2.45 20.06
N GLU A 255 13.28 -3.32 21.05
CA GLU A 255 12.05 -3.35 21.85
C GLU A 255 12.20 -2.85 23.30
N ILE A 256 13.38 -2.34 23.72
CA ILE A 256 13.61 -1.90 25.12
C ILE A 256 14.20 -0.48 25.19
N GLY A 257 13.34 0.52 25.11
CA GLY A 257 13.68 1.92 25.38
C GLY A 257 13.94 2.21 26.88
N GLN A 258 15.22 2.36 27.23
CA GLN A 258 15.79 3.02 28.43
C GLN A 258 15.42 2.52 29.84
N SER A 259 16.17 1.52 30.33
CA SER A 259 16.70 1.49 31.70
C SER A 259 18.08 0.82 31.65
N ALA A 260 19.16 1.61 31.68
CA ALA A 260 20.50 1.06 31.63
C ALA A 260 20.74 0.21 32.89
N THR A 261 20.87 -1.10 32.72
CA THR A 261 21.36 -2.00 33.77
C THR A 261 22.76 -1.52 34.18
N LEU A 262 22.86 -0.94 35.37
CA LEU A 262 24.10 -0.35 35.87
C LEU A 262 25.05 -1.44 36.39
N GLY A 263 24.50 -2.53 36.91
CA GLY A 263 25.24 -3.70 37.37
C GLY A 263 24.31 -4.91 37.49
N TYR A 264 24.82 -6.08 37.13
CA TYR A 264 24.04 -7.31 37.12
C TYR A 264 24.92 -8.51 37.48
N TRP A 265 24.50 -9.23 38.52
CA TRP A 265 25.25 -10.34 39.08
C TRP A 265 24.35 -11.55 39.19
N ARG A 266 24.76 -12.62 38.51
CA ARG A 266 24.14 -13.94 38.58
C ARG A 266 25.18 -14.93 39.08
N PHE A 267 24.82 -15.76 40.05
CA PHE A 267 25.76 -16.66 40.70
C PHE A 267 25.62 -18.07 40.11
N GLU A 268 26.51 -18.48 39.19
CA GLU A 268 26.27 -19.68 38.36
C GLU A 268 27.42 -20.70 38.25
N GLU A 269 28.61 -20.45 38.82
CA GLU A 269 29.78 -21.36 38.67
C GLU A 269 30.42 -21.90 39.96
N ASP A 270 30.87 -23.16 39.90
CA ASP A 270 31.65 -23.92 40.89
C ASP A 270 33.03 -23.30 41.26
N SER A 271 33.41 -22.19 40.63
CA SER A 271 34.73 -21.58 40.72
C SER A 271 34.88 -20.60 41.90
N GLY A 272 33.79 -20.23 42.58
CA GLY A 272 33.80 -19.31 43.73
C GLY A 272 34.00 -17.84 43.34
N ASN A 273 33.77 -17.49 42.07
CA ASN A 273 33.90 -16.14 41.53
C ASN A 273 32.52 -15.47 41.41
N VAL A 274 32.44 -14.16 41.69
CA VAL A 274 31.28 -13.31 41.41
C VAL A 274 31.61 -12.51 40.16
N LEU A 275 30.88 -12.73 39.05
CA LEU A 275 31.11 -12.05 37.78
C LEU A 275 29.99 -11.04 37.53
N ASP A 276 30.37 -9.81 37.18
CA ASP A 276 29.43 -8.81 36.65
C ASP A 276 29.16 -9.15 35.18
N SER A 277 27.90 -9.31 34.81
CA SER A 277 27.46 -9.58 33.43
C SER A 277 26.91 -8.31 32.75
N SER A 278 27.04 -7.15 33.39
CA SER A 278 26.59 -5.87 32.87
C SER A 278 27.58 -5.23 31.89
N PRO A 279 27.11 -4.29 31.03
CA PRO A 279 27.97 -3.59 30.07
C PRO A 279 29.03 -2.69 30.71
N ASN A 280 28.88 -2.34 32.00
CA ASN A 280 29.72 -1.35 32.68
C ASN A 280 30.96 -1.93 33.36
N GLY A 281 31.11 -3.27 33.40
CA GLY A 281 32.32 -3.92 33.91
C GLY A 281 32.68 -3.51 35.34
N LEU A 282 31.67 -3.39 36.22
CA LEU A 282 31.86 -3.08 37.64
C LEU A 282 32.29 -4.36 38.36
N ASP A 283 33.56 -4.74 38.18
CA ASP A 283 34.16 -5.91 38.82
C ASP A 283 33.93 -5.90 40.34
N GLY A 284 33.06 -6.80 40.82
CA GLY A 284 32.92 -7.09 42.23
C GLY A 284 34.21 -7.70 42.77
N VAL A 285 34.76 -7.17 43.87
CA VAL A 285 35.93 -7.76 44.55
C VAL A 285 35.42 -8.53 45.77
N PRO A 286 35.41 -9.88 45.77
CA PRO A 286 35.14 -10.65 46.97
C PRO A 286 36.24 -10.40 47.98
N THR A 287 35.87 -10.11 49.22
CA THR A 287 36.87 -10.05 50.31
C THR A 287 37.23 -11.47 50.75
N GLY A 288 38.07 -12.18 49.96
CA GLY A 288 38.67 -13.44 50.39
C GLY A 288 38.93 -14.57 49.38
N ILE A 289 38.73 -14.39 48.06
CA ILE A 289 38.95 -15.46 47.04
C ILE A 289 39.87 -14.95 45.91
N ILE A 290 40.73 -15.84 45.36
CA ILE A 290 41.86 -15.55 44.46
C ILE A 290 41.45 -15.61 42.97
N ARG A 291 41.94 -14.66 42.17
CA ARG A 291 41.67 -14.44 40.73
C ARG A 291 42.14 -15.57 39.78
N SER A 292 41.41 -15.76 38.67
CA SER A 292 42.02 -16.03 37.35
C SER A 292 41.18 -15.50 36.17
N GLN A 293 41.85 -14.77 35.28
CA GLN A 293 41.58 -14.35 33.88
C GLN A 293 40.16 -14.30 33.29
N ASP A 294 39.92 -13.16 32.62
CA ASP A 294 38.72 -12.71 31.92
C ASP A 294 38.28 -13.64 30.78
N VAL A 295 37.00 -14.03 30.79
CA VAL A 295 36.29 -14.64 29.66
C VAL A 295 35.12 -13.71 29.31
N PRO A 296 35.01 -13.20 28.06
CA PRO A 296 33.88 -12.39 27.66
C PRO A 296 32.65 -13.28 27.49
N LEU A 297 31.64 -13.07 28.32
CA LEU A 297 30.28 -13.55 28.08
C LEU A 297 29.52 -12.50 27.28
N ALA A 298 28.65 -12.95 26.39
CA ALA A 298 27.80 -12.09 25.58
C ALA A 298 26.94 -11.18 26.47
N MET A 299 26.67 -9.98 25.97
CA MET A 299 25.91 -8.94 26.64
C MET A 299 24.46 -9.41 26.83
N ILE A 300 24.00 -9.38 28.09
CA ILE A 300 22.77 -9.97 28.65
C ILE A 300 22.82 -11.52 28.75
N PRO A 301 22.78 -12.12 29.96
CA PRO A 301 22.76 -13.57 30.07
C PRO A 301 21.43 -14.12 29.54
N ALA A 302 21.53 -15.07 28.62
CA ALA A 302 20.40 -15.89 28.22
C ALA A 302 19.72 -16.50 29.47
N THR A 303 18.41 -16.28 29.58
CA THR A 303 17.50 -16.92 30.55
C THR A 303 17.53 -18.45 30.46
N ALA A 304 18.13 -19.02 29.42
CA ALA A 304 18.33 -20.45 29.20
C ALA A 304 19.58 -21.08 29.83
N GLN A 305 20.39 -20.36 30.65
CA GLN A 305 21.48 -21.00 31.40
C GLN A 305 20.97 -21.69 32.68
N VAL A 306 21.30 -22.98 32.83
CA VAL A 306 20.92 -23.83 33.98
C VAL A 306 21.48 -23.27 35.29
N ASN A 307 20.59 -22.96 36.25
CA ASN A 307 21.00 -22.51 37.58
C ASN A 307 21.63 -23.66 38.39
N ARG A 308 22.88 -23.51 38.82
CA ARG A 308 23.58 -24.57 39.59
C ARG A 308 23.88 -24.22 41.05
N LYS A 309 23.90 -22.95 41.47
CA LYS A 309 24.27 -22.54 42.86
C LYS A 309 23.89 -21.10 43.25
N SER A 310 23.20 -20.92 44.38
CA SER A 310 23.11 -19.63 45.07
C SER A 310 24.33 -19.31 45.96
N VAL A 311 24.59 -18.03 46.27
CA VAL A 311 25.63 -17.63 47.26
C VAL A 311 25.05 -17.55 48.67
N ASP A 312 25.55 -18.42 49.57
CA ASP A 312 25.24 -18.39 51.01
C ASP A 312 26.02 -17.26 51.73
N LEU A 313 25.28 -16.32 52.32
CA LEU A 313 25.81 -15.13 52.97
C LEU A 313 25.98 -15.27 54.49
N ALA A 314 25.58 -16.40 55.08
CA ALA A 314 25.36 -16.54 56.52
C ALA A 314 26.63 -16.52 57.40
N ALA A 315 27.84 -16.63 56.83
CA ALA A 315 29.10 -16.54 57.59
C ALA A 315 30.22 -15.67 56.97
N ASN A 316 30.48 -15.75 55.66
CA ASN A 316 31.61 -15.06 55.00
C ASN A 316 31.25 -14.42 53.63
N GLY A 317 30.00 -14.46 53.17
CA GLY A 317 29.64 -14.28 51.75
C GLY A 317 29.42 -12.84 51.25
N THR A 318 29.86 -11.79 51.93
CA THR A 318 29.63 -10.41 51.43
C THR A 318 30.54 -10.09 50.26
N PHE A 319 30.02 -9.44 49.21
CA PHE A 319 30.84 -8.94 48.11
C PHE A 319 30.73 -7.41 48.00
N LEU A 320 31.85 -6.81 47.58
CA LEU A 320 32.00 -5.37 47.44
C LEU A 320 32.03 -5.02 45.95
N VAL A 321 31.16 -4.11 45.52
CA VAL A 321 31.21 -3.55 44.17
C VAL A 321 31.91 -2.21 44.24
N ASN A 322 33.00 -2.07 43.48
CA ASN A 322 33.77 -0.85 43.44
C ASN A 322 33.11 0.15 42.49
N ASP A 323 32.75 1.32 43.00
CA ASP A 323 32.10 2.39 42.25
C ASP A 323 32.95 3.68 42.32
N PRO A 324 34.11 3.70 41.63
CA PRO A 324 35.08 4.80 41.78
C PRO A 324 34.57 6.14 41.24
N ASN A 325 33.62 6.11 40.31
CA ASN A 325 33.04 7.30 39.67
C ASN A 325 31.70 7.74 40.29
N SER A 326 31.24 7.05 41.35
CA SER A 326 29.94 7.31 41.98
C SER A 326 28.73 7.11 41.06
N VAL A 327 28.82 6.20 40.10
CA VAL A 327 27.75 5.84 39.16
C VAL A 327 26.56 5.19 39.89
N LEU A 328 26.83 4.47 41.00
CA LEU A 328 25.81 3.80 41.83
C LEU A 328 25.29 4.68 42.97
N SER A 329 25.33 6.02 42.82
CA SER A 329 24.86 6.98 43.83
C SER A 329 23.40 7.34 43.68
N MET A 330 22.71 7.59 44.80
CA MET A 330 21.52 8.44 44.76
C MET A 330 21.93 9.87 44.44
N GLY A 331 21.16 10.58 43.59
CA GLY A 331 21.36 12.03 43.37
C GLY A 331 21.00 12.68 42.05
N GLY A 332 20.27 12.02 41.15
CA GLY A 332 19.67 12.67 39.99
C GLY A 332 18.27 12.14 39.71
N ASP A 333 18.21 10.91 39.21
CA ASP A 333 17.00 10.26 38.71
C ASP A 333 16.60 9.03 39.54
N SER A 334 15.45 8.43 39.21
CA SER A 334 14.93 7.21 39.83
C SER A 334 15.91 6.03 39.67
N PHE A 335 15.81 4.99 40.50
CA PHE A 335 16.56 3.74 40.31
C PHE A 335 15.80 2.53 40.84
N THR A 336 16.19 1.33 40.41
CA THR A 336 15.60 0.05 40.82
C THR A 336 16.68 -0.93 41.28
N ILE A 337 16.43 -1.59 42.43
CA ILE A 337 17.26 -2.67 42.97
C ILE A 337 16.39 -3.91 43.09
N GLU A 338 16.84 -5.01 42.53
CA GLU A 338 16.06 -6.25 42.49
C GLU A 338 16.94 -7.48 42.76
N ALA A 339 16.37 -8.49 43.42
CA ALA A 339 17.10 -9.69 43.82
C ALA A 339 16.18 -10.89 44.07
N TRP A 340 16.68 -12.09 43.74
CA TRP A 340 16.14 -13.35 44.23
C TRP A 340 16.85 -13.75 45.51
N ILE A 341 16.09 -13.88 46.61
CA ILE A 341 16.64 -14.16 47.94
C ILE A 341 15.92 -15.33 48.62
N ARG A 342 16.66 -16.11 49.38
CA ARG A 342 16.13 -17.12 50.29
C ARG A 342 16.65 -16.88 51.69
N LEU A 343 15.78 -16.79 52.69
CA LEU A 343 16.19 -16.52 54.06
C LEU A 343 16.30 -17.80 54.87
N ASP A 344 17.41 -18.00 55.59
CA ASP A 344 17.54 -19.15 56.51
C ASP A 344 16.74 -18.94 57.79
N THR A 345 16.56 -17.67 58.17
CA THR A 345 15.91 -17.27 59.42
C THR A 345 15.14 -15.97 59.27
N LEU A 346 13.90 -15.98 59.77
CA LEU A 346 13.02 -14.82 59.77
C LEU A 346 13.39 -13.84 60.89
N ALA A 347 13.40 -12.55 60.57
CA ALA A 347 13.59 -11.46 61.52
C ALA A 347 12.42 -11.35 62.51
N THR A 348 12.68 -10.68 63.63
CA THR A 348 11.66 -10.39 64.65
C THR A 348 11.70 -8.92 65.03
N GLY A 349 10.53 -8.30 65.24
CA GLY A 349 10.41 -6.90 65.66
C GLY A 349 10.96 -6.61 67.07
N ALA A 350 11.46 -7.62 67.78
CA ALA A 350 11.96 -7.50 69.15
C ALA A 350 13.46 -7.13 69.23
N ASP A 351 14.27 -7.50 68.24
CA ASP A 351 15.74 -7.33 68.30
C ASP A 351 16.31 -6.64 67.05
N ALA A 352 17.14 -5.62 67.26
CA ALA A 352 17.82 -4.88 66.20
C ALA A 352 18.93 -5.71 65.54
N ALA A 353 19.44 -6.76 66.21
CA ALA A 353 20.37 -7.72 65.63
C ALA A 353 19.69 -8.70 64.65
N SER A 354 18.36 -8.64 64.52
CA SER A 354 17.61 -9.48 63.59
C SER A 354 17.41 -8.88 62.19
N ARG A 355 17.93 -7.67 61.94
CA ARG A 355 17.85 -6.99 60.63
C ARG A 355 18.56 -7.78 59.54
N GLN A 356 17.91 -7.90 58.39
CA GLN A 356 18.40 -8.60 57.21
C GLN A 356 18.69 -7.56 56.10
N VAL A 357 19.96 -7.27 55.85
CA VAL A 357 20.40 -6.19 54.93
C VAL A 357 20.65 -6.77 53.55
N LEU A 358 19.93 -6.29 52.54
CA LEU A 358 20.16 -6.70 51.15
C LEU A 358 21.35 -5.95 50.55
N VAL A 359 21.37 -4.61 50.66
CA VAL A 359 22.45 -3.80 50.11
C VAL A 359 22.64 -2.48 50.87
N GLN A 360 23.89 -2.01 50.98
CA GLN A 360 24.27 -0.73 51.58
C GLN A 360 25.28 0.03 50.70
N ARG A 361 25.11 1.36 50.61
CA ARG A 361 26.13 2.27 50.08
C ARG A 361 26.57 3.31 51.13
N LYS A 362 27.83 3.25 51.56
CA LYS A 362 28.37 4.06 52.68
C LYS A 362 29.90 4.23 52.62
N VAL A 363 30.40 5.42 52.96
CA VAL A 363 31.84 5.69 53.07
C VAL A 363 32.41 5.06 54.36
N LEU A 364 33.39 4.17 54.23
CA LEU A 364 33.91 3.33 55.31
C LEU A 364 34.87 4.03 56.29
N THR A 365 35.23 5.31 56.09
CA THR A 365 36.37 5.96 56.78
C THR A 365 36.02 7.09 57.76
N THR A 366 34.75 7.49 57.94
CA THR A 366 34.36 8.69 58.73
C THR A 366 33.41 8.46 59.92
N GLY A 367 33.16 7.21 60.32
CA GLY A 367 32.16 6.87 61.34
C GLY A 367 30.73 6.79 60.76
N ASP A 368 29.73 6.49 61.59
CA ASP A 368 28.29 6.27 61.24
C ASP A 368 27.55 7.54 60.75
N LYS A 369 28.25 8.43 60.06
CA LYS A 369 27.80 9.81 59.88
C LYS A 369 27.15 10.11 58.53
N ALA A 370 27.22 9.22 57.53
CA ALA A 370 26.51 9.39 56.25
C ALA A 370 26.29 8.03 55.55
N ALA A 371 25.06 7.69 55.17
CA ALA A 371 24.77 6.60 54.23
C ALA A 371 23.95 7.16 53.07
N ASP A 372 24.30 6.78 51.85
CA ASP A 372 23.56 7.22 50.67
C ASP A 372 22.20 6.52 50.64
N PHE A 373 22.23 5.18 50.72
CA PHE A 373 21.04 4.36 50.98
C PHE A 373 21.36 3.01 51.61
N ILE A 374 20.33 2.43 52.23
CA ILE A 374 20.34 1.05 52.73
C ILE A 374 19.00 0.40 52.43
N VAL A 375 19.03 -0.78 51.80
CA VAL A 375 17.85 -1.64 51.57
C VAL A 375 17.89 -2.82 52.53
N PHE A 376 16.80 -3.01 53.27
CA PHE A 376 16.57 -4.18 54.11
C PHE A 376 15.53 -5.09 53.47
N ALA A 377 15.87 -6.38 53.31
CA ALA A 377 14.91 -7.42 52.99
C ALA A 377 13.95 -7.69 54.16
N GLN A 378 14.43 -7.55 55.40
CA GLN A 378 13.60 -7.54 56.61
C GLN A 378 14.12 -6.53 57.65
N GLY A 379 13.26 -5.60 58.06
CA GLY A 379 13.60 -4.46 58.91
C GLY A 379 13.91 -4.75 60.40
N GLY A 380 13.63 -5.95 60.92
CA GLY A 380 13.85 -6.31 62.33
C GLY A 380 13.20 -5.34 63.32
N ASN A 381 13.85 -5.05 64.45
CA ASN A 381 13.40 -3.99 65.36
C ASN A 381 13.75 -2.59 64.79
N MET A 382 12.84 -2.01 64.02
CA MET A 382 12.94 -0.63 63.56
C MET A 382 12.44 0.35 64.65
N PRO A 383 13.23 1.36 65.04
CA PRO A 383 12.81 2.33 66.03
C PRO A 383 11.73 3.26 65.47
N SER A 384 10.66 3.48 66.23
CA SER A 384 9.65 4.54 65.96
C SER A 384 10.20 5.97 66.09
N ALA A 385 11.53 6.15 66.11
CA ALA A 385 12.23 7.37 66.52
C ALA A 385 13.13 7.97 65.42
N ALA A 386 12.96 7.57 64.15
CA ALA A 386 13.41 8.40 63.04
C ALA A 386 12.51 9.65 62.98
N LEU A 387 13.08 10.82 62.69
CA LEU A 387 12.31 12.07 62.64
C LEU A 387 11.27 12.08 61.51
N PHE A 388 11.50 11.31 60.45
CA PHE A 388 10.58 11.14 59.32
C PHE A 388 10.44 9.64 58.99
N ASN A 389 9.23 9.12 59.13
CA ASN A 389 8.85 7.74 58.81
C ASN A 389 7.67 7.77 57.84
N TYR A 390 7.79 7.05 56.73
CA TYR A 390 6.79 6.95 55.67
C TYR A 390 6.33 5.50 55.49
N GLY A 391 5.09 5.31 55.02
CA GLY A 391 4.46 4.01 54.91
C GLY A 391 3.95 3.46 56.24
N LYS A 392 4.26 2.20 56.56
CA LYS A 392 3.75 1.54 57.77
C LYS A 392 4.21 2.28 59.03
N SER A 393 3.27 2.67 59.88
CA SER A 393 3.52 3.52 61.07
C SER A 393 3.24 2.84 62.43
N SER A 394 2.70 1.62 62.42
CA SER A 394 2.46 0.80 63.63
C SER A 394 2.45 -0.69 63.31
N GLN A 395 2.51 -1.56 64.33
CA GLN A 395 2.46 -3.03 64.20
C GLN A 395 3.62 -3.65 63.40
N PHE A 396 4.85 -3.20 63.67
CA PHE A 396 6.05 -3.81 63.09
C PHE A 396 6.25 -5.21 63.67
N ASN A 397 6.31 -6.22 62.79
CA ASN A 397 6.70 -7.58 63.17
C ASN A 397 8.18 -7.86 62.84
N GLY A 398 8.84 -6.91 62.17
CA GLY A 398 10.25 -6.91 61.80
C GLY A 398 10.54 -7.62 60.49
N ARG A 399 9.53 -8.01 59.73
CA ARG A 399 9.64 -8.74 58.46
C ARG A 399 9.30 -7.89 57.24
N GLU A 400 9.09 -6.60 57.46
CA GLU A 400 8.79 -5.62 56.43
C GLU A 400 10.02 -5.33 55.56
N LEU A 401 9.80 -5.07 54.26
CA LEU A 401 10.81 -4.48 53.39
C LEU A 401 10.98 -3.00 53.74
N VAL A 402 12.23 -2.53 53.79
CA VAL A 402 12.54 -1.17 54.26
C VAL A 402 13.65 -0.51 53.44
N LEU A 403 13.44 0.75 53.08
CA LEU A 403 14.44 1.63 52.47
C LEU A 403 14.78 2.79 53.44
N LEU A 404 16.08 3.05 53.64
CA LEU A 404 16.57 4.07 54.57
C LEU A 404 17.57 5.02 53.90
N PHE A 405 17.40 6.32 54.16
CA PHE A 405 18.17 7.43 53.56
C PHE A 405 18.70 8.42 54.64
N GLY A 406 19.87 9.05 54.43
CA GLY A 406 20.21 10.31 55.13
C GLY A 406 21.68 10.56 55.54
N ASN A 407 21.96 11.80 55.98
CA ASN A 407 23.29 12.30 56.42
C ASN A 407 23.23 12.99 57.79
N ASN A 408 24.08 12.63 58.76
CA ASN A 408 24.10 13.22 60.11
C ASN A 408 25.03 14.44 60.22
N GLY A 409 24.49 15.61 59.90
CA GLY A 409 24.99 16.90 60.39
C GLY A 409 24.54 17.20 61.83
N ALA A 410 25.17 16.57 62.82
CA ALA A 410 25.30 17.06 64.21
C ALA A 410 24.03 17.49 65.02
N ALA A 411 22.89 16.80 64.90
CA ALA A 411 21.86 16.73 65.95
C ALA A 411 21.08 15.42 65.80
N SER A 412 20.52 14.88 66.88
CA SER A 412 19.68 13.67 66.84
C SER A 412 18.56 13.78 65.79
N GLY A 413 18.68 13.05 64.68
CA GLY A 413 17.62 12.82 63.69
C GLY A 413 17.93 13.24 62.26
N SER A 414 18.72 12.46 61.52
CA SER A 414 19.00 12.76 60.11
C SER A 414 18.99 11.53 59.20
N PHE A 415 18.24 10.50 59.60
CA PHE A 415 17.82 9.40 58.72
C PHE A 415 16.30 9.38 58.64
N TRP A 416 15.76 9.09 57.47
CA TRP A 416 14.33 8.82 57.28
C TRP A 416 14.13 7.45 56.66
N THR A 417 13.00 6.83 57.01
CA THR A 417 12.71 5.43 56.71
C THR A 417 11.40 5.33 55.95
N VAL A 418 11.39 4.56 54.87
CA VAL A 418 10.20 4.21 54.10
C VAL A 418 9.95 2.72 54.29
N THR A 419 8.82 2.36 54.89
CA THR A 419 8.49 0.97 55.26
C THR A 419 7.26 0.48 54.52
N SER A 420 7.39 -0.68 53.88
CA SER A 420 6.32 -1.39 53.20
C SER A 420 5.38 -2.11 54.18
N ASN A 421 4.16 -2.40 53.74
CA ASN A 421 3.23 -3.34 54.36
C ASN A 421 3.49 -4.81 53.95
N LEU A 422 4.27 -5.07 52.90
CA LEU A 422 4.67 -6.40 52.44
C LEU A 422 5.63 -7.07 53.44
N ASN A 423 5.50 -8.39 53.65
CA ASN A 423 6.31 -9.14 54.60
C ASN A 423 6.73 -10.49 54.03
N ILE A 424 8.03 -10.81 54.12
CA ILE A 424 8.53 -12.17 53.89
C ILE A 424 8.19 -13.01 55.12
N ASN A 425 7.37 -14.06 54.94
CA ASN A 425 6.78 -14.81 56.05
C ASN A 425 7.31 -16.24 56.20
N ASP A 426 8.07 -16.72 55.24
CA ASP A 426 8.68 -18.04 55.22
C ASP A 426 10.14 -17.98 54.74
N THR A 427 10.74 -19.13 54.51
CA THR A 427 12.16 -19.31 54.19
C THR A 427 12.35 -19.84 52.77
N GLU A 428 11.33 -19.74 51.93
CA GLU A 428 11.41 -20.07 50.52
C GLU A 428 12.07 -18.93 49.73
N TRP A 429 12.25 -19.17 48.43
CA TRP A 429 12.74 -18.16 47.52
C TRP A 429 11.68 -17.08 47.32
N HIS A 430 12.11 -15.84 47.47
CA HIS A 430 11.30 -14.67 47.23
C HIS A 430 12.02 -13.72 46.28
N TYR A 431 11.25 -13.14 45.37
CA TYR A 431 11.68 -12.03 44.57
C TYR A 431 11.45 -10.73 45.33
N VAL A 432 12.48 -9.90 45.45
CA VAL A 432 12.40 -8.60 46.13
C VAL A 432 12.90 -7.51 45.21
N SER A 433 12.08 -6.49 44.99
CA SER A 433 12.51 -5.25 44.33
C SER A 433 12.16 -4.02 45.14
N VAL A 434 13.08 -3.05 45.15
CA VAL A 434 12.91 -1.74 45.75
C VAL A 434 13.35 -0.69 44.75
N SER A 435 12.38 0.09 44.27
CA SER A 435 12.63 1.21 43.37
C SER A 435 12.34 2.52 44.07
N ALA A 436 13.26 3.48 44.00
CA ALA A 436 13.03 4.83 44.50
C ALA A 436 12.86 5.79 43.32
N ASP A 437 11.69 6.40 43.23
CA ASP A 437 11.37 7.44 42.27
C ASP A 437 11.50 8.81 42.94
N ALA A 438 12.63 9.46 42.69
CA ALA A 438 12.90 10.79 43.24
C ALA A 438 12.07 11.89 42.59
N LYS A 439 11.62 11.71 41.32
CA LYS A 439 10.84 12.69 40.57
C LYS A 439 9.40 12.75 41.09
N ASN A 440 8.80 11.60 41.35
CA ASN A 440 7.45 11.46 41.87
C ASN A 440 7.39 11.35 43.40
N GLN A 441 8.54 11.33 44.07
CA GLN A 441 8.69 11.17 45.52
C GLN A 441 7.98 9.93 46.07
N GLU A 442 8.18 8.79 45.41
CA GLU A 442 7.54 7.52 45.74
C GLU A 442 8.56 6.37 45.76
N VAL A 443 8.34 5.39 46.63
CA VAL A 443 9.11 4.14 46.64
C VAL A 443 8.19 3.00 46.27
N ARG A 444 8.56 2.23 45.25
CA ARG A 444 7.88 0.98 44.91
C ARG A 444 8.61 -0.19 45.56
N PHE A 445 7.90 -0.94 46.39
CA PHE A 445 8.31 -2.24 46.88
C PHE A 445 7.60 -3.32 46.09
N VAL A 446 8.34 -4.36 45.73
CA VAL A 446 7.80 -5.58 45.13
C VAL A 446 8.28 -6.75 45.97
N LEU A 447 7.34 -7.62 46.35
CA LEU A 447 7.60 -8.91 46.95
C LEU A 447 6.85 -9.94 46.14
N ASP A 448 7.57 -10.78 45.42
CA ASP A 448 7.02 -11.73 44.45
C ASP A 448 6.15 -10.98 43.43
N GLN A 449 4.86 -11.29 43.36
CA GLN A 449 3.90 -10.60 42.47
C GLN A 449 3.21 -9.40 43.13
N LEU A 450 3.46 -9.14 44.42
CA LEU A 450 2.80 -8.07 45.17
C LEU A 450 3.58 -6.77 45.04
N ILE A 451 2.89 -5.72 44.59
CA ILE A 451 3.47 -4.39 44.37
C ILE A 451 2.83 -3.41 45.36
N GLU A 452 3.66 -2.60 46.01
CA GLU A 452 3.22 -1.53 46.89
C GLU A 452 4.00 -0.25 46.62
N PHE A 453 3.27 0.85 46.49
CA PHE A 453 3.83 2.19 46.36
C PHE A 453 3.69 2.95 47.67
N VAL A 454 4.79 3.56 48.12
CA VAL A 454 4.85 4.33 49.37
C VAL A 454 5.37 5.73 49.08
N PRO A 455 4.52 6.77 49.17
CA PRO A 455 4.96 8.14 48.98
C PRO A 455 5.87 8.58 50.13
N PHE A 456 6.88 9.38 49.83
CA PHE A 456 7.77 9.99 50.81
C PHE A 456 8.02 11.47 50.46
N VAL A 457 8.77 12.17 51.31
CA VAL A 457 9.28 13.51 50.99
C VAL A 457 10.79 13.45 51.15
N ASP A 458 11.52 13.87 50.11
CA ASP A 458 12.97 13.96 50.15
C ASP A 458 13.41 15.16 51.01
N HIS A 459 14.24 14.88 52.02
CA HIS A 459 14.80 15.88 52.94
C HIS A 459 16.30 16.15 52.67
N GLY A 460 16.82 15.70 51.52
CA GLY A 460 18.15 15.99 51.00
C GLY A 460 19.24 15.01 51.44
N HIS A 461 19.88 14.33 50.48
CA HIS A 461 20.98 13.39 50.69
C HIS A 461 22.33 13.96 50.22
N VAL A 462 23.43 13.30 50.57
CA VAL A 462 24.78 13.70 50.12
C VAL A 462 25.38 12.56 49.33
N VAL A 463 25.63 12.84 48.05
CA VAL A 463 26.41 11.97 47.15
C VAL A 463 27.83 11.89 47.68
N VAL A 464 28.22 10.72 48.16
CA VAL A 464 29.60 10.47 48.58
C VAL A 464 30.14 9.28 47.83
N ALA A 465 31.34 9.41 47.25
CA ALA A 465 32.03 8.32 46.58
C ALA A 465 32.28 7.18 47.58
N ALA A 466 31.56 6.08 47.41
CA ALA A 466 31.53 4.94 48.32
C ALA A 466 31.27 3.64 47.53
N PRO A 467 31.89 2.52 47.92
CA PRO A 467 31.57 1.23 47.33
C PRO A 467 30.18 0.75 47.78
N LEU A 468 29.59 -0.14 46.98
CA LEU A 468 28.37 -0.86 47.31
C LEU A 468 28.73 -2.15 48.05
N LEU A 469 28.11 -2.41 49.19
CA LEU A 469 28.26 -3.64 49.96
C LEU A 469 26.95 -4.42 49.91
N VAL A 470 26.98 -5.59 49.27
CA VAL A 470 25.81 -6.48 49.13
C VAL A 470 25.85 -7.54 50.24
N GLY A 471 24.69 -7.80 50.84
CA GLY A 471 24.48 -8.80 51.88
C GLY A 471 24.92 -8.40 53.29
N ALA A 472 25.42 -7.17 53.51
CA ALA A 472 25.84 -6.73 54.85
C ALA A 472 25.81 -5.21 55.08
N HIS A 473 25.80 -4.87 56.36
CA HIS A 473 25.95 -3.52 56.87
C HIS A 473 27.17 -3.39 57.79
N THR A 474 27.90 -2.29 57.64
CA THR A 474 29.06 -1.93 58.49
C THR A 474 28.76 -0.79 59.46
N ASP A 475 29.25 -0.92 60.69
CA ASP A 475 29.14 0.09 61.75
C ASP A 475 30.14 1.26 61.60
N SER A 476 30.16 2.17 62.57
CA SER A 476 31.06 3.32 62.62
C SER A 476 32.54 2.98 62.68
N ALA A 477 32.91 1.74 62.99
CA ALA A 477 34.28 1.25 62.96
C ALA A 477 34.61 0.50 61.65
N GLY A 478 33.67 0.42 60.70
CA GLY A 478 33.81 -0.36 59.47
C GLY A 478 33.67 -1.86 59.68
N LEU A 479 33.14 -2.30 60.83
CA LEU A 479 32.94 -3.72 61.14
C LEU A 479 31.53 -4.15 60.73
N ILE A 480 31.41 -5.31 60.07
CA ILE A 480 30.12 -5.89 59.73
C ILE A 480 29.38 -6.29 61.01
N ASN A 481 28.21 -5.69 61.25
CA ASN A 481 27.41 -5.95 62.44
C ASN A 481 25.96 -6.40 62.14
N GLN A 482 25.51 -6.32 60.89
CA GLN A 482 24.23 -6.87 60.41
C GLN A 482 24.45 -7.48 59.00
N ARG A 483 23.74 -8.56 58.67
CA ARG A 483 23.94 -9.35 57.44
C ARG A 483 22.61 -9.87 56.93
N LEU A 484 22.54 -10.20 55.64
CA LEU A 484 21.54 -11.13 55.12
C LEU A 484 21.92 -12.55 55.58
N ARG A 485 21.03 -13.23 56.29
CA ARG A 485 21.17 -14.62 56.74
C ARG A 485 20.33 -15.48 55.80
N GLY A 486 20.96 -15.90 54.72
CA GLY A 486 20.30 -16.53 53.61
C GLY A 486 21.18 -16.53 52.38
N SER A 487 20.57 -16.89 51.25
CA SER A 487 21.22 -16.96 49.96
C SER A 487 20.66 -15.92 49.00
N ILE A 488 21.51 -15.44 48.08
CA ILE A 488 21.12 -14.64 46.91
C ILE A 488 21.48 -15.44 45.66
N ASP A 489 20.58 -15.46 44.70
CA ASP A 489 20.73 -16.14 43.41
C ASP A 489 21.01 -15.17 42.27
N GLU A 490 20.30 -14.04 42.28
CA GLU A 490 20.42 -12.99 41.28
C GLU A 490 20.31 -11.62 41.96
N PHE A 491 21.10 -10.65 41.51
CA PHE A 491 21.08 -9.27 42.01
C PHE A 491 21.31 -8.30 40.85
N ARG A 492 20.41 -7.32 40.70
CA ARG A 492 20.49 -6.31 39.64
C ARG A 492 20.26 -4.92 40.21
N ILE A 493 20.97 -3.96 39.63
CA ILE A 493 20.80 -2.53 39.89
C ILE A 493 20.68 -1.79 38.56
N SER A 494 19.66 -0.95 38.44
CA SER A 494 19.31 -0.30 37.17
C SER A 494 18.98 1.17 37.38
N SER A 495 19.34 2.01 36.41
CA SER A 495 18.96 3.42 36.40
C SER A 495 17.50 3.57 35.98
N GLY A 496 16.72 4.37 36.68
CA GLY A 496 15.31 4.61 36.39
C GLY A 496 14.35 3.69 37.16
N LEU A 497 13.06 4.01 37.03
CA LEU A 497 11.97 3.16 37.48
C LEU A 497 11.70 2.13 36.38
N ILE A 498 12.01 0.86 36.63
CA ILE A 498 11.71 -0.25 35.70
C ILE A 498 10.21 -0.53 35.77
N ASP A 499 9.48 -0.62 34.66
CA ASP A 499 8.05 -0.94 34.74
C ASP A 499 7.79 -2.34 35.30
N ALA A 500 6.71 -2.51 36.05
CA ALA A 500 6.39 -3.77 36.71
C ALA A 500 6.44 -5.03 35.81
N PRO A 501 6.04 -4.97 34.51
CA PRO A 501 6.10 -6.11 33.59
C PRO A 501 7.52 -6.52 33.14
N ILE A 502 8.51 -5.65 33.31
CA ILE A 502 9.92 -5.88 32.89
C ILE A 502 10.88 -6.06 34.08
N LEU A 503 10.33 -6.14 35.30
CA LEU A 503 11.04 -6.63 36.48
C LEU A 503 11.40 -8.11 36.30
N LEU A 504 12.37 -8.65 37.06
CA LEU A 504 12.76 -10.07 37.09
C LEU A 504 11.63 -11.04 37.56
N ALA A 505 10.49 -11.02 36.88
CA ALA A 505 9.28 -11.78 37.21
C ALA A 505 8.60 -12.29 35.94
N ARG A 506 9.13 -13.39 35.39
CA ARG A 506 8.35 -14.33 34.55
C ARG A 506 8.70 -15.81 34.72
N SER A 507 9.43 -16.19 35.77
CA SER A 507 9.57 -17.60 36.16
C SER A 507 8.89 -17.81 37.52
N GLY A 508 7.76 -18.52 37.50
CA GLY A 508 7.12 -19.00 38.71
C GLY A 508 8.09 -19.84 39.56
N SER A 509 7.87 -19.80 40.86
CA SER A 509 8.46 -20.67 41.88
C SER A 509 8.77 -22.11 41.38
N ALA A 510 10.05 -22.43 41.21
CA ALA A 510 10.54 -23.73 40.75
C ALA A 510 10.51 -24.81 41.86
N ASP A 511 9.53 -25.72 41.81
CA ASP A 511 9.41 -27.08 42.41
C ASP A 511 7.94 -27.54 42.36
N CYS A 512 7.37 -27.61 41.15
CA CYS A 512 5.97 -27.97 40.90
C CYS A 512 5.65 -29.41 41.31
N ASN A 513 6.63 -30.31 41.26
CA ASN A 513 6.47 -31.71 41.62
C ASN A 513 6.65 -31.96 43.14
N GLY A 514 7.03 -30.93 43.90
CA GLY A 514 7.09 -30.91 45.37
C GLY A 514 8.15 -31.84 45.96
N ASN A 515 9.20 -32.14 45.21
CA ASN A 515 10.23 -33.09 45.61
C ASN A 515 11.39 -32.43 46.39
N GLY A 516 11.36 -31.10 46.54
CA GLY A 516 12.38 -30.29 47.21
C GLY A 516 13.58 -29.94 46.32
N VAL A 517 13.49 -30.21 45.02
CA VAL A 517 14.46 -29.89 43.97
C VAL A 517 13.75 -28.95 42.99
N PRO A 518 14.33 -27.78 42.68
CA PRO A 518 13.72 -26.88 41.70
C PRO A 518 13.53 -27.55 40.36
N ASP A 519 12.44 -27.23 39.69
CA ASP A 519 12.04 -27.76 38.38
C ASP A 519 13.17 -27.74 37.33
N GLY A 520 13.87 -26.61 37.19
CA GLY A 520 15.04 -26.50 36.31
C GLY A 520 16.21 -27.43 36.69
N CYS A 521 16.31 -27.86 37.95
CA CYS A 521 17.27 -28.88 38.38
C CYS A 521 16.82 -30.31 38.05
N ASP A 522 15.52 -30.60 38.01
CA ASP A 522 14.99 -31.91 37.63
C ASP A 522 15.17 -32.19 36.13
N ILE A 523 14.94 -31.17 35.31
CA ILE A 523 15.13 -31.20 33.86
C ILE A 523 16.62 -31.40 33.52
N ALA A 524 17.49 -30.60 34.14
CA ALA A 524 18.93 -30.64 33.87
C ALA A 524 19.63 -31.93 34.33
N ASN A 525 19.09 -32.63 35.34
CA ASN A 525 19.60 -33.94 35.78
C ASN A 525 19.00 -35.11 34.98
N GLY A 526 18.06 -34.84 34.07
CA GLY A 526 17.33 -35.85 33.31
C GLY A 526 16.44 -36.73 34.19
N THR A 527 16.01 -36.23 35.35
CA THR A 527 15.04 -36.91 36.22
C THR A 527 13.60 -36.69 35.75
N THR A 528 13.36 -35.61 35.00
CA THR A 528 12.12 -35.32 34.27
C THR A 528 12.44 -34.81 32.86
N GLN A 529 11.44 -34.80 31.97
CA GLN A 529 11.54 -34.21 30.62
C GLN A 529 10.84 -32.85 30.62
N ASP A 530 11.30 -31.98 29.73
CA ASP A 530 10.81 -30.64 29.42
C ASP A 530 10.99 -30.53 27.90
N CYS A 531 9.88 -30.62 27.18
CA CYS A 531 9.86 -30.81 25.73
C CYS A 531 9.71 -29.50 24.96
N ASP A 532 8.97 -28.54 25.53
CA ASP A 532 8.67 -27.21 25.00
C ASP A 532 9.71 -26.17 25.49
N GLN A 533 10.57 -26.55 26.43
CA GLN A 533 11.70 -25.78 26.96
C GLN A 533 11.27 -24.54 27.73
N ASP A 534 10.07 -24.55 28.30
CA ASP A 534 9.53 -23.42 29.07
C ASP A 534 10.11 -23.37 30.52
N GLY A 535 10.82 -24.43 30.92
CA GLY A 535 11.46 -24.57 32.23
C GLY A 535 10.59 -25.23 33.31
N LEU A 536 9.40 -25.71 32.96
CA LEU A 536 8.56 -26.61 33.75
C LEU A 536 8.74 -28.07 33.27
N PRO A 537 8.74 -29.04 34.19
CA PRO A 537 8.74 -30.45 33.81
C PRO A 537 7.40 -30.87 33.22
N ASN A 538 7.39 -31.71 32.18
CA ASN A 538 6.18 -32.30 31.56
C ASN A 538 5.19 -32.90 32.58
N VAL A 539 5.69 -33.43 33.71
CA VAL A 539 4.87 -34.01 34.78
C VAL A 539 4.04 -32.98 35.56
N CYS A 540 4.34 -31.71 35.37
CA CYS A 540 3.68 -30.57 35.98
C CYS A 540 2.82 -29.77 35.00
N GLU A 541 2.90 -30.11 33.72
CA GLU A 541 2.05 -29.58 32.66
C GLU A 541 0.75 -30.39 32.54
N ALA A 542 -0.20 -29.82 31.80
CA ALA A 542 -1.44 -30.51 31.48
C ALA A 542 -1.14 -31.71 30.56
N ASP A 543 -1.77 -32.85 30.84
CA ASP A 543 -1.78 -34.06 30.00
C ASP A 543 -3.23 -34.54 29.98
N CYS A 544 -4.00 -33.96 29.07
CA CYS A 544 -5.44 -34.12 29.00
C CYS A 544 -5.85 -35.53 28.55
N ASN A 545 -5.06 -36.15 27.67
CA ASN A 545 -5.30 -37.50 27.14
C ASN A 545 -4.67 -38.62 28.00
N GLN A 546 -3.90 -38.24 29.02
CA GLN A 546 -3.20 -39.10 29.99
C GLN A 546 -2.26 -40.11 29.33
N ASN A 547 -1.65 -39.74 28.21
CA ASN A 547 -0.76 -40.61 27.47
C ASN A 547 0.68 -40.56 28.00
N GLY A 548 0.98 -39.60 28.88
CA GLY A 548 2.28 -39.42 29.52
C GLY A 548 3.23 -38.46 28.81
N GLU A 549 2.78 -37.79 27.74
CA GLU A 549 3.36 -36.58 27.14
C GLU A 549 2.43 -35.41 27.50
N SER A 550 2.98 -34.21 27.75
CA SER A 550 2.13 -33.04 28.06
C SER A 550 1.52 -32.48 26.78
N ASP A 551 0.38 -31.82 26.94
CA ASP A 551 -0.41 -31.15 25.91
C ASP A 551 0.50 -30.27 25.03
N ASP A 552 1.35 -29.45 25.64
CA ASP A 552 2.32 -28.57 24.98
C ASP A 552 3.40 -29.35 24.19
N CYS A 553 3.87 -30.51 24.70
CA CYS A 553 4.76 -31.39 23.94
C CYS A 553 4.11 -31.92 22.67
N GLU A 554 2.85 -32.32 22.79
CA GLU A 554 2.15 -32.97 21.69
C GLU A 554 1.91 -31.96 20.57
N ILE A 555 1.55 -30.73 20.93
CA ILE A 555 1.36 -29.62 19.99
C ILE A 555 2.71 -29.21 19.39
N GLY A 556 3.71 -28.91 20.21
CA GLY A 556 5.04 -28.47 19.77
C GLY A 556 5.82 -29.52 18.97
N GLY A 557 5.54 -30.81 19.20
CA GLY A 557 6.08 -31.95 18.44
C GLY A 557 5.31 -32.28 17.15
N GLY A 558 4.17 -31.63 16.89
CA GLY A 558 3.26 -31.93 15.79
C GLY A 558 2.57 -33.30 15.91
N GLN A 559 2.48 -33.82 17.13
CA GLN A 559 1.80 -35.08 17.48
C GLN A 559 0.31 -34.87 17.78
N ALA A 560 -0.07 -33.68 18.21
CA ALA A 560 -1.43 -33.19 18.35
C ALA A 560 -1.64 -31.90 17.53
N GLN A 561 -2.90 -31.64 17.18
CA GLN A 561 -3.33 -30.37 16.58
C GLN A 561 -3.87 -29.48 17.69
N ASP A 562 -3.60 -28.18 17.62
CA ASP A 562 -4.20 -27.13 18.43
C ASP A 562 -4.50 -25.98 17.49
N CYS A 563 -5.72 -25.97 16.97
CA CYS A 563 -6.13 -25.00 15.95
C CYS A 563 -6.58 -23.66 16.55
N ASN A 564 -7.01 -23.64 17.82
CA ASN A 564 -7.43 -22.43 18.52
C ASN A 564 -6.28 -21.74 19.28
N HIS A 565 -5.11 -22.41 19.34
CA HIS A 565 -3.88 -21.97 20.01
C HIS A 565 -4.06 -21.69 21.50
N ASP A 566 -4.96 -22.44 22.16
CA ASP A 566 -5.23 -22.28 23.59
C ASP A 566 -4.32 -23.14 24.49
N GLY A 567 -3.44 -23.95 23.89
CA GLY A 567 -2.50 -24.82 24.60
C GLY A 567 -3.10 -26.16 25.01
N VAL A 568 -4.28 -26.54 24.50
CA VAL A 568 -4.92 -27.84 24.74
C VAL A 568 -5.13 -28.56 23.40
N PRO A 569 -4.63 -29.80 23.23
CA PRO A 569 -4.88 -30.61 22.04
C PRO A 569 -6.36 -30.68 21.66
N ASP A 570 -6.66 -30.50 20.38
CA ASP A 570 -7.99 -30.58 19.78
C ASP A 570 -8.78 -31.80 20.26
N GLU A 571 -8.11 -32.97 20.32
CA GLU A 571 -8.71 -34.23 20.74
C GLU A 571 -9.23 -34.24 22.19
N CYS A 572 -8.71 -33.35 23.03
CA CYS A 572 -9.14 -33.18 24.41
C CYS A 572 -10.30 -32.21 24.57
N GLN A 573 -10.64 -31.47 23.51
CA GLN A 573 -11.70 -30.46 23.51
C GLN A 573 -13.01 -30.99 22.89
N LEU A 574 -12.96 -32.14 22.21
CA LEU A 574 -14.07 -32.73 21.44
C LEU A 574 -15.32 -33.08 22.29
N SER A 575 -15.16 -33.36 23.58
CA SER A 575 -16.26 -33.90 24.40
C SER A 575 -17.43 -32.93 24.63
N SER A 576 -17.24 -31.64 24.35
CA SER A 576 -18.28 -30.60 24.41
C SER A 576 -18.23 -29.57 23.28
N ASN A 577 -17.29 -29.69 22.35
CA ASN A 577 -16.95 -28.68 21.35
C ASN A 577 -16.68 -29.32 19.97
N ASP A 578 -17.33 -30.43 19.61
CA ASP A 578 -17.24 -31.07 18.29
C ASP A 578 -18.61 -31.68 17.96
N CYS A 579 -19.54 -30.82 17.54
CA CYS A 579 -20.94 -31.23 17.35
C CYS A 579 -21.20 -31.98 16.05
N ASP A 580 -20.33 -31.87 15.05
CA ASP A 580 -20.38 -32.64 13.81
C ASP A 580 -19.53 -33.93 13.85
N ALA A 581 -18.81 -34.14 14.96
CA ALA A 581 -17.99 -35.32 15.26
C ALA A 581 -16.89 -35.55 14.23
N ASN A 582 -16.37 -34.48 13.64
CA ASN A 582 -15.33 -34.55 12.61
C ASN A 582 -13.92 -34.65 13.19
N GLY A 583 -13.78 -34.53 14.52
CA GLY A 583 -12.51 -34.61 15.24
C GLY A 583 -11.73 -33.30 15.30
N VAL A 584 -12.36 -32.17 14.96
CA VAL A 584 -11.85 -30.81 15.06
C VAL A 584 -12.79 -30.00 15.97
N PRO A 585 -12.29 -29.22 16.92
CA PRO A 585 -13.14 -28.39 17.76
C PRO A 585 -13.95 -27.36 16.93
N ASP A 586 -15.21 -27.14 17.27
CA ASP A 586 -16.16 -26.27 16.57
C ASP A 586 -15.60 -24.83 16.40
N GLU A 587 -14.90 -24.34 17.42
CA GLU A 587 -14.31 -22.99 17.42
C GLU A 587 -13.15 -22.82 16.42
N CYS A 588 -12.51 -23.92 16.04
CA CYS A 588 -11.50 -23.93 15.00
C CYS A 588 -12.09 -23.91 13.58
N GLN A 589 -13.40 -24.11 13.47
CA GLN A 589 -14.10 -24.21 12.20
C GLN A 589 -14.82 -22.88 11.86
N TRP A 590 -15.11 -22.01 12.84
CA TRP A 590 -15.85 -20.74 12.66
C TRP A 590 -15.36 -19.83 11.52
N PRO A 591 -14.05 -19.59 11.30
CA PRO A 591 -13.63 -18.66 10.24
C PRO A 591 -13.90 -19.16 8.82
N THR A 592 -14.21 -20.46 8.66
CA THR A 592 -14.34 -21.11 7.35
C THR A 592 -15.63 -21.89 7.14
N GLN A 593 -16.36 -22.23 8.21
CA GLN A 593 -17.54 -23.10 8.19
C GLN A 593 -18.68 -22.58 9.10
N ASP A 594 -18.73 -21.27 9.36
CA ASP A 594 -19.87 -20.57 9.97
C ASP A 594 -20.22 -19.39 9.05
N CYS A 595 -20.99 -19.68 8.01
CA CYS A 595 -21.33 -18.67 7.00
C CYS A 595 -22.28 -17.58 7.54
N ASN A 596 -23.06 -17.92 8.57
CA ASN A 596 -24.09 -17.05 9.13
C ASN A 596 -23.59 -16.22 10.32
N LYS A 597 -22.34 -16.48 10.76
CA LYS A 597 -21.59 -15.78 11.79
C LYS A 597 -22.31 -15.78 13.14
N ASN A 598 -23.04 -16.86 13.44
CA ASN A 598 -23.75 -17.00 14.71
C ASN A 598 -22.90 -17.70 15.80
N ASN A 599 -21.66 -18.05 15.48
CA ASN A 599 -20.70 -18.81 16.29
C ASN A 599 -21.13 -20.28 16.53
N VAL A 600 -21.84 -20.88 15.57
CA VAL A 600 -22.14 -22.31 15.50
C VAL A 600 -21.70 -22.79 14.12
N VAL A 601 -21.02 -23.93 14.05
CA VAL A 601 -20.58 -24.50 12.77
C VAL A 601 -21.80 -24.96 11.97
N ASP A 602 -21.81 -24.67 10.67
CA ASP A 602 -22.92 -24.97 9.76
C ASP A 602 -23.34 -26.45 9.83
N ALA A 603 -22.36 -27.37 9.88
CA ALA A 603 -22.59 -28.82 10.03
C ALA A 603 -23.33 -29.22 11.32
N CYS A 604 -23.11 -28.46 12.40
CA CYS A 604 -23.79 -28.66 13.66
C CYS A 604 -25.23 -28.16 13.64
N GLU A 605 -25.48 -27.07 12.91
CA GLU A 605 -26.83 -26.55 12.69
C GLU A 605 -27.66 -27.51 11.86
N ILE A 606 -27.08 -28.10 10.81
CA ILE A 606 -27.70 -29.16 10.00
C ILE A 606 -27.99 -30.40 10.87
N THR A 607 -27.06 -30.79 11.74
CA THR A 607 -27.25 -31.93 12.65
C THR A 607 -28.34 -31.68 13.69
N ALA A 608 -28.43 -30.45 14.22
CA ALA A 608 -29.44 -30.06 15.20
C ALA A 608 -30.82 -29.86 14.56
N ASN A 609 -30.85 -29.35 13.33
CA ASN A 609 -32.03 -29.10 12.53
C ASN A 609 -31.80 -29.55 11.08
N PRO A 610 -32.13 -30.80 10.73
CA PRO A 610 -32.00 -31.29 9.35
C PRO A 610 -32.83 -30.51 8.32
N ASP A 611 -33.83 -29.75 8.76
CA ASP A 611 -34.62 -28.88 7.89
C ASP A 611 -33.88 -27.56 7.54
N ALA A 612 -32.64 -27.36 8.02
CA ALA A 612 -31.78 -26.23 7.68
C ALA A 612 -30.81 -26.54 6.51
N ASP A 613 -30.82 -27.77 6.01
CA ASP A 613 -30.24 -28.22 4.73
C ASP A 613 -31.34 -29.02 4.01
N CYS A 614 -32.32 -28.30 3.48
CA CYS A 614 -33.51 -28.92 2.90
C CYS A 614 -33.18 -29.73 1.63
N ASN A 615 -32.11 -29.34 0.93
CA ASN A 615 -31.74 -29.87 -0.38
C ASN A 615 -30.79 -31.08 -0.26
N GLY A 616 -30.23 -31.28 0.93
CA GLY A 616 -29.41 -32.42 1.33
C GLY A 616 -28.01 -32.40 0.74
N ASP A 617 -27.47 -31.23 0.42
CA ASP A 617 -26.13 -31.06 -0.13
C ASP A 617 -25.04 -30.85 0.93
N ALA A 618 -25.42 -30.83 2.20
CA ALA A 618 -24.57 -30.65 3.36
C ALA A 618 -23.96 -29.24 3.49
N GLU A 619 -24.54 -28.24 2.83
CA GLU A 619 -24.36 -26.82 3.13
C GLU A 619 -25.63 -26.28 3.81
N LEU A 620 -25.48 -25.36 4.77
CA LEU A 620 -26.63 -24.77 5.45
C LEU A 620 -27.36 -23.86 4.46
N ASP A 621 -28.68 -23.99 4.34
CA ASP A 621 -29.50 -23.23 3.37
C ASP A 621 -29.25 -21.71 3.51
N TYR A 622 -28.96 -21.22 4.73
CA TYR A 622 -28.59 -19.82 4.98
C TYR A 622 -27.33 -19.38 4.21
N CYS A 623 -26.32 -20.24 4.13
CA CYS A 623 -25.07 -19.97 3.39
C CYS A 623 -25.31 -19.83 1.90
N GLN A 624 -26.31 -20.57 1.43
CA GLN A 624 -26.69 -20.63 0.02
C GLN A 624 -27.59 -19.44 -0.36
N MET A 625 -28.28 -18.85 0.62
CA MET A 625 -29.13 -17.66 0.46
C MET A 625 -28.37 -16.31 0.60
N ASN A 626 -27.14 -16.28 1.13
CA ASN A 626 -26.44 -15.04 1.50
C ASN A 626 -25.00 -14.93 0.96
N LEU A 627 -24.81 -14.95 -0.36
CA LEU A 627 -23.57 -14.44 -0.94
C LEU A 627 -23.66 -12.90 -1.03
N ASP A 628 -22.83 -12.20 -0.25
CA ASP A 628 -22.64 -10.74 -0.38
C ASP A 628 -22.14 -10.45 -1.81
N TYR A 629 -23.01 -9.89 -2.64
CA TYR A 629 -22.61 -9.35 -3.93
C TYR A 629 -22.03 -7.94 -3.71
N LEU A 630 -20.72 -7.80 -3.92
CA LEU A 630 -19.99 -6.56 -3.64
C LEU A 630 -19.82 -5.70 -4.90
N TYR A 631 -20.50 -4.56 -4.94
CA TYR A 631 -20.29 -3.50 -5.92
C TYR A 631 -19.02 -2.70 -5.57
N ARG A 632 -17.88 -3.09 -6.16
CA ARG A 632 -16.54 -2.51 -5.91
C ARG A 632 -15.88 -2.02 -7.19
N ARG A 633 -15.08 -0.95 -7.12
CA ARG A 633 -14.21 -0.49 -8.23
C ARG A 633 -12.74 -0.31 -7.83
N ASP A 634 -12.46 0.06 -6.59
CA ASP A 634 -11.12 0.15 -6.01
C ASP A 634 -10.46 -1.24 -5.92
N ASP A 635 -9.13 -1.29 -5.87
CA ASP A 635 -8.37 -2.52 -5.62
C ASP A 635 -7.62 -2.51 -4.26
N GLY A 636 -7.55 -1.36 -3.59
CA GLY A 636 -6.85 -1.22 -2.31
C GLY A 636 -7.39 -0.17 -1.36
N GLY A 637 -6.52 0.28 -0.45
CA GLY A 637 -6.75 1.38 0.51
C GLY A 637 -6.39 2.74 -0.09
N ALA A 638 -6.73 3.83 0.61
CA ALA A 638 -6.60 5.18 0.04
C ALA A 638 -5.14 5.67 0.00
N GLU A 639 -4.67 6.17 -1.14
CA GLU A 639 -3.38 6.89 -1.21
C GLU A 639 -3.53 8.40 -1.03
N PHE A 640 -4.69 8.98 -1.37
CA PHE A 640 -4.92 10.43 -1.27
C PHE A 640 -6.30 10.78 -0.72
N GLY A 641 -6.40 11.96 -0.10
CA GLY A 641 -7.68 12.59 0.24
C GLY A 641 -7.96 13.77 -0.68
N ILE A 642 -9.20 13.87 -1.17
CA ILE A 642 -9.63 14.96 -2.06
C ILE A 642 -10.67 15.83 -1.36
N ARG A 643 -10.60 17.14 -1.62
CA ARG A 643 -11.59 18.14 -1.19
C ARG A 643 -12.02 19.04 -2.35
N SER A 644 -13.25 19.50 -2.31
CA SER A 644 -13.71 20.61 -3.14
C SER A 644 -13.27 21.98 -2.58
N LEU A 645 -13.19 22.99 -3.44
CA LEU A 645 -13.05 24.40 -3.06
C LEU A 645 -14.34 24.98 -2.43
N GLY A 646 -15.45 24.27 -2.51
CA GLY A 646 -16.72 24.61 -1.86
C GLY A 646 -16.72 24.47 -0.33
N THR A 647 -17.84 24.82 0.29
CA THR A 647 -18.11 24.59 1.74
C THR A 647 -18.75 23.24 2.01
N HIS A 648 -19.21 22.53 0.98
CA HIS A 648 -19.75 21.18 1.04
C HIS A 648 -19.25 20.39 -0.15
N MET A 649 -19.18 19.07 0.00
CA MET A 649 -18.75 18.16 -1.04
C MET A 649 -19.57 16.88 -1.01
N ALA A 650 -19.82 16.31 -2.20
CA ALA A 650 -20.23 14.93 -2.34
C ALA A 650 -19.24 14.18 -3.24
N TRP A 651 -19.03 12.90 -3.01
CA TRP A 651 -18.29 12.00 -3.90
C TRP A 651 -19.02 10.66 -3.99
N MET A 652 -18.96 10.03 -5.15
CA MET A 652 -19.71 8.80 -5.42
C MET A 652 -19.13 7.99 -6.56
N ASN A 653 -19.36 6.68 -6.50
CA ASN A 653 -19.10 5.76 -7.60
C ASN A 653 -20.42 5.39 -8.30
N GLN A 654 -20.38 5.32 -9.62
CA GLN A 654 -21.42 4.75 -10.45
C GLN A 654 -21.23 3.24 -10.56
N PHE A 655 -22.29 2.48 -10.31
CA PHE A 655 -22.38 1.04 -10.49
C PHE A 655 -23.49 0.70 -11.47
N ARG A 656 -23.47 -0.53 -12.02
CA ARG A 656 -24.59 -1.11 -12.75
C ARG A 656 -25.15 -2.25 -11.94
N VAL A 657 -26.47 -2.32 -11.78
CA VAL A 657 -27.15 -3.41 -11.09
C VAL A 657 -26.84 -4.72 -11.79
N ALA A 658 -26.52 -5.76 -11.02
CA ALA A 658 -26.23 -7.09 -11.53
C ALA A 658 -27.44 -8.02 -11.47
N ASP A 659 -27.45 -9.01 -12.37
CA ASP A 659 -28.34 -10.16 -12.39
C ASP A 659 -28.35 -10.78 -10.97
N ASN A 660 -29.46 -10.67 -10.24
CA ASN A 660 -29.65 -11.19 -8.87
C ASN A 660 -29.12 -10.33 -7.71
N ALA A 661 -28.79 -9.04 -7.90
CA ALA A 661 -28.34 -8.16 -6.82
C ALA A 661 -29.00 -6.77 -6.87
N SER A 662 -30.34 -6.72 -6.97
CA SER A 662 -31.14 -5.49 -7.15
C SER A 662 -31.38 -4.66 -5.87
N THR A 663 -30.77 -5.03 -4.74
CA THR A 663 -31.05 -4.41 -3.44
C THR A 663 -29.78 -4.28 -2.62
N ILE A 664 -29.49 -3.06 -2.18
CA ILE A 664 -28.35 -2.77 -1.30
C ILE A 664 -28.80 -2.91 0.17
N THR A 665 -28.02 -3.64 0.94
CA THR A 665 -28.23 -3.92 2.37
C THR A 665 -27.16 -3.26 3.24
N ALA A 666 -25.96 -3.00 2.72
CA ALA A 666 -24.94 -2.23 3.42
C ALA A 666 -24.05 -1.42 2.46
N ILE A 667 -23.29 -0.47 3.02
CA ILE A 667 -22.30 0.34 2.29
C ILE A 667 -20.96 0.25 3.02
N ASP A 668 -19.91 -0.11 2.30
CA ASP A 668 -18.53 -0.07 2.81
C ASP A 668 -17.86 1.21 2.31
N ILE A 669 -17.41 2.08 3.22
CA ILE A 669 -16.81 3.38 2.89
C ILE A 669 -15.64 3.71 3.82
N GLU A 670 -14.57 4.28 3.25
CA GLU A 670 -13.43 4.83 4.00
C GLU A 670 -13.53 6.36 4.11
N PHE A 671 -12.84 6.94 5.09
CA PHE A 671 -12.67 8.39 5.21
C PHE A 671 -11.22 8.72 5.57
N VAL A 672 -10.67 9.77 4.93
CA VAL A 672 -9.29 10.25 5.16
C VAL A 672 -9.27 11.75 5.46
N PHE A 673 -8.24 12.21 6.15
CA PHE A 673 -8.03 13.58 6.65
C PHE A 673 -9.30 14.30 7.15
N MET A 674 -10.15 13.60 7.91
CA MET A 674 -11.28 14.15 8.68
C MET A 674 -11.05 14.00 10.19
N THR A 675 -11.77 14.76 11.00
CA THR A 675 -11.80 14.49 12.44
C THR A 675 -12.77 13.33 12.72
N GLU A 676 -12.37 12.43 13.62
CA GLU A 676 -13.26 11.37 14.07
C GLU A 676 -14.54 11.98 14.66
N LEU A 677 -15.68 11.33 14.43
CA LEU A 677 -17.01 11.79 14.84
C LEU A 677 -17.59 12.97 14.06
N GLN A 678 -17.02 13.35 12.91
CA GLN A 678 -17.66 14.36 12.04
C GLN A 678 -18.96 13.85 11.42
N PRO A 679 -20.04 14.65 11.38
CA PRO A 679 -21.27 14.26 10.71
C PRO A 679 -21.04 14.07 9.21
N VAL A 680 -21.42 12.91 8.70
CA VAL A 680 -21.40 12.58 7.27
C VAL A 680 -22.75 12.00 6.88
N THR A 681 -23.20 12.33 5.68
CA THR A 681 -24.44 11.79 5.11
C THR A 681 -24.10 10.83 4.00
N ILE A 682 -24.33 9.54 4.21
CA ILE A 682 -24.20 8.51 3.17
C ILE A 682 -25.47 8.45 2.35
N CYS A 683 -25.34 8.32 1.04
CA CYS A 683 -26.49 8.23 0.15
C CYS A 683 -26.35 7.09 -0.86
N ILE A 684 -27.51 6.53 -1.20
CA ILE A 684 -27.71 5.69 -2.39
C ILE A 684 -28.60 6.50 -3.31
N TRP A 685 -28.18 6.69 -4.55
CA TRP A 685 -28.96 7.40 -5.55
C TRP A 685 -29.34 6.49 -6.71
N SER A 686 -30.56 6.65 -7.21
CA SER A 686 -30.93 6.12 -8.53
C SER A 686 -30.31 6.99 -9.62
N ASP A 687 -30.14 6.41 -10.78
CA ASP A 687 -29.87 7.10 -12.04
C ASP A 687 -31.16 7.07 -12.89
N PRO A 688 -32.01 8.12 -12.81
CA PRO A 688 -33.35 8.08 -13.38
C PRO A 688 -33.41 8.08 -14.91
N ASN A 689 -32.32 8.33 -15.62
CA ASN A 689 -32.26 8.27 -17.08
C ASN A 689 -31.18 7.27 -17.59
N ASN A 690 -30.46 6.62 -16.67
CA ASN A 690 -29.45 5.59 -16.93
C ASN A 690 -28.24 6.09 -17.75
N ASP A 691 -27.96 7.40 -17.73
CA ASP A 691 -26.86 8.02 -18.49
C ASP A 691 -25.51 7.99 -17.74
N GLY A 692 -25.54 7.67 -16.44
CA GLY A 692 -24.36 7.65 -15.58
C GLY A 692 -23.89 9.01 -15.07
N ASP A 693 -24.67 10.07 -15.28
CA ASP A 693 -24.45 11.42 -14.80
C ASP A 693 -25.22 11.65 -13.49
N PRO A 694 -24.56 12.06 -12.40
CA PRO A 694 -25.23 12.25 -11.12
C PRO A 694 -26.08 13.53 -11.06
N ARG A 695 -26.18 14.33 -12.13
CA ARG A 695 -26.91 15.61 -12.13
C ARG A 695 -28.41 15.46 -11.93
N ASP A 696 -29.00 14.38 -12.37
CA ASP A 696 -30.43 14.07 -12.18
C ASP A 696 -30.66 13.00 -11.10
N ALA A 697 -29.60 12.54 -10.45
CA ALA A 697 -29.63 11.51 -9.44
C ALA A 697 -30.61 11.86 -8.31
N GLN A 698 -31.46 10.89 -7.94
CA GLN A 698 -32.43 11.03 -6.87
C GLN A 698 -32.06 10.12 -5.71
N ALA A 699 -32.12 10.62 -4.48
CA ALA A 699 -31.73 9.83 -3.32
C ALA A 699 -32.78 8.76 -3.03
N LEU A 700 -32.41 7.50 -3.22
CA LEU A 700 -33.18 6.33 -2.80
C LEU A 700 -33.09 6.14 -1.28
N ARG A 701 -31.90 6.38 -0.73
CA ARG A 701 -31.63 6.26 0.71
C ARG A 701 -30.65 7.33 1.16
N VAL A 702 -30.91 7.87 2.35
CA VAL A 702 -30.05 8.85 3.02
C VAL A 702 -29.82 8.39 4.46
N ILE A 703 -28.55 8.27 4.86
CA ILE A 703 -28.13 7.74 6.16
C ILE A 703 -27.20 8.76 6.79
N ASN A 704 -27.65 9.39 7.87
CA ASN A 704 -26.81 10.28 8.65
C ASN A 704 -26.01 9.47 9.66
N THR A 705 -24.69 9.56 9.60
CA THR A 705 -23.75 8.85 10.48
C THR A 705 -22.61 9.77 10.88
N LEU A 706 -21.66 9.23 11.64
CA LEU A 706 -20.40 9.88 11.96
C LEU A 706 -19.25 9.21 11.20
N ALA A 707 -18.24 10.00 10.82
CA ALA A 707 -16.98 9.51 10.28
C ALA A 707 -16.24 8.64 11.33
N GLY A 708 -15.72 7.50 10.87
CA GLY A 708 -14.94 6.58 11.70
C GLY A 708 -13.44 6.97 11.81
N PRO A 709 -12.63 6.09 12.41
CA PRO A 709 -11.18 6.21 12.41
C PRO A 709 -10.62 6.37 10.99
N GLN A 710 -9.58 7.19 10.85
CA GLN A 710 -8.95 7.49 9.56
C GLN A 710 -8.31 6.24 8.96
N GLY A 711 -8.43 6.05 7.64
CA GLY A 711 -7.79 4.92 6.94
C GLY A 711 -8.46 3.56 7.13
N VAL A 712 -9.66 3.52 7.73
CA VAL A 712 -10.39 2.27 8.00
C VAL A 712 -11.68 2.23 7.20
N ILE A 713 -11.85 1.19 6.38
CA ILE A 713 -13.12 0.90 5.70
C ILE A 713 -14.16 0.52 6.74
N ARG A 714 -15.27 1.26 6.77
CA ARG A 714 -16.38 1.02 7.69
C ARG A 714 -17.58 0.49 6.93
N ARG A 715 -18.13 -0.64 7.41
CA ARG A 715 -19.45 -1.13 7.00
C ARG A 715 -20.56 -0.35 7.67
N ILE A 716 -21.52 0.10 6.87
CA ILE A 716 -22.69 0.87 7.29
C ILE A 716 -23.92 0.09 6.85
N GLU A 717 -24.55 -0.59 7.80
CA GLU A 717 -25.82 -1.29 7.58
C GLU A 717 -26.92 -0.30 7.17
N CYS A 718 -27.71 -0.66 6.17
CA CYS A 718 -28.87 0.09 5.72
C CYS A 718 -30.10 -0.82 5.61
N GLU A 719 -31.29 -0.22 5.61
CA GLU A 719 -32.48 -1.01 5.27
C GLU A 719 -32.45 -1.30 3.77
N ASP A 720 -32.87 -2.51 3.40
CA ASP A 720 -33.00 -3.01 2.03
C ASP A 720 -33.47 -1.91 1.06
N THR A 721 -32.53 -1.40 0.27
CA THR A 721 -32.76 -0.30 -0.67
C THR A 721 -32.72 -0.85 -2.08
N ALA A 722 -33.87 -0.88 -2.74
CA ALA A 722 -33.96 -1.24 -4.16
C ALA A 722 -33.22 -0.21 -5.01
N ILE A 723 -32.24 -0.66 -5.79
CA ILE A 723 -31.35 0.20 -6.61
C ILE A 723 -31.74 0.27 -8.08
N GLY A 724 -32.82 -0.42 -8.45
CA GLY A 724 -33.31 -0.49 -9.80
C GLY A 724 -33.13 -1.88 -10.40
N PRO A 725 -33.58 -2.07 -11.64
CA PRO A 725 -33.50 -3.32 -12.37
C PRO A 725 -32.10 -3.72 -12.78
N ASN A 726 -31.95 -4.97 -13.22
CA ASN A 726 -30.71 -5.44 -13.79
C ASN A 726 -30.22 -4.56 -14.95
N GLY A 727 -28.93 -4.23 -14.98
CA GLY A 727 -28.31 -3.44 -16.03
C GLY A 727 -28.40 -1.91 -15.87
N THR A 728 -29.31 -1.37 -15.03
CA THR A 728 -29.41 0.08 -14.80
C THR A 728 -28.28 0.60 -13.92
N SER A 729 -27.91 1.88 -14.03
CA SER A 729 -26.97 2.50 -13.11
C SER A 729 -27.60 2.99 -11.82
N PHE A 730 -26.75 3.08 -10.81
CA PHE A 730 -27.04 3.73 -9.55
C PHE A 730 -25.73 4.27 -8.97
N PHE A 731 -25.83 5.15 -7.99
CA PHE A 731 -24.67 5.73 -7.33
C PHE A 731 -24.65 5.42 -5.85
N VAL A 732 -23.46 5.21 -5.30
CA VAL A 732 -23.22 5.10 -3.86
C VAL A 732 -22.12 6.07 -3.48
N GLY A 733 -22.32 6.83 -2.40
CA GLY A 733 -21.40 7.88 -2.02
C GLY A 733 -21.75 8.57 -0.70
N ALA A 734 -21.06 9.68 -0.45
CA ALA A 734 -21.21 10.46 0.76
C ALA A 734 -21.27 11.96 0.46
N ILE A 735 -21.92 12.69 1.36
CA ILE A 735 -22.02 14.15 1.41
C ILE A 735 -21.45 14.60 2.77
N VAL A 736 -20.61 15.63 2.75
CA VAL A 736 -19.99 16.20 3.95
C VAL A 736 -19.95 17.72 3.91
N SER A 737 -19.97 18.33 5.09
CA SER A 737 -19.71 19.76 5.28
C SER A 737 -18.23 20.01 5.53
N LEU A 738 -17.64 20.98 4.83
CA LEU A 738 -16.24 21.36 4.91
C LEU A 738 -16.11 22.64 5.76
N ASP A 739 -16.43 22.54 7.05
CA ASP A 739 -16.42 23.68 7.99
C ASP A 739 -15.00 24.13 8.39
N GLN A 740 -13.98 23.32 8.10
CA GLN A 740 -12.55 23.63 8.23
C GLN A 740 -11.83 23.54 6.88
N ALA A 741 -10.88 24.45 6.65
CA ALA A 741 -10.12 24.50 5.39
C ALA A 741 -9.19 23.29 5.16
N SER A 742 -8.89 22.51 6.21
CA SER A 742 -7.92 21.40 6.19
C SER A 742 -8.54 20.01 6.00
N TYR A 743 -9.84 19.88 5.71
CA TYR A 743 -10.48 18.57 5.51
C TYR A 743 -10.36 18.10 4.06
N TYR A 744 -9.86 16.87 3.89
CA TYR A 744 -9.72 16.17 2.60
C TYR A 744 -10.44 14.81 2.64
N PRO A 745 -11.78 14.83 2.76
CA PRO A 745 -12.57 13.71 3.26
C PRO A 745 -12.70 12.52 2.32
N ALA A 746 -12.56 12.74 1.00
CA ALA A 746 -12.87 11.74 -0.02
C ALA A 746 -11.62 10.88 -0.30
N PRO A 747 -11.59 9.59 0.10
CA PRO A 747 -10.46 8.70 -0.13
C PRO A 747 -10.38 8.25 -1.59
N LEU A 748 -9.26 8.55 -2.23
CA LEU A 748 -8.98 8.18 -3.60
C LEU A 748 -7.93 7.05 -3.64
N ASP A 749 -8.30 5.95 -4.28
CA ASP A 749 -7.39 4.90 -4.75
C ASP A 749 -6.84 5.29 -6.13
N ALA A 750 -5.57 5.68 -6.18
CA ALA A 750 -4.89 6.12 -7.40
C ALA A 750 -4.18 4.98 -8.14
N SER A 751 -4.23 3.76 -7.62
CA SER A 751 -3.58 2.59 -8.20
C SER A 751 -4.52 1.84 -9.17
N GLY A 752 -3.94 1.19 -10.20
CA GLY A 752 -4.69 0.37 -11.16
C GLY A 752 -5.12 1.04 -12.48
N VAL A 753 -5.90 0.31 -13.30
CA VAL A 753 -6.40 0.76 -14.60
C VAL A 753 -7.53 1.80 -14.38
N PRO A 754 -7.49 2.99 -15.04
CA PRO A 754 -8.55 3.99 -14.89
C PRO A 754 -9.91 3.42 -15.33
N ALA A 755 -10.92 3.51 -14.45
CA ALA A 755 -12.29 3.29 -14.88
C ALA A 755 -12.74 4.54 -15.65
N LEU A 756 -13.06 4.42 -16.95
CA LEU A 756 -13.50 5.59 -17.72
C LEU A 756 -14.84 6.12 -17.18
N ARG A 757 -14.85 7.34 -16.62
CA ARG A 757 -16.02 8.16 -16.26
C ARG A 757 -17.04 7.51 -15.32
N ARG A 758 -16.60 6.95 -14.19
CA ARG A 758 -17.52 6.30 -13.23
C ARG A 758 -17.34 6.72 -11.79
N ALA A 759 -16.42 7.65 -11.52
CA ALA A 759 -16.23 8.24 -10.20
C ALA A 759 -16.45 9.76 -10.28
N TRP A 760 -17.41 10.25 -9.50
CA TRP A 760 -17.88 11.63 -9.57
C TRP A 760 -17.62 12.38 -8.28
N PHE A 761 -17.41 13.68 -8.37
CA PHE A 761 -17.48 14.56 -7.22
C PHE A 761 -18.26 15.84 -7.51
N VAL A 762 -18.93 16.34 -6.47
CA VAL A 762 -19.74 17.55 -6.49
C VAL A 762 -19.21 18.50 -5.43
N GLY A 763 -18.77 19.67 -5.86
CA GLY A 763 -18.39 20.76 -4.97
C GLY A 763 -19.51 21.78 -4.84
N ALA A 764 -19.86 22.24 -3.64
CA ALA A 764 -20.95 23.20 -3.44
C ALA A 764 -20.61 24.32 -2.46
N SER A 765 -21.18 25.51 -2.65
CA SER A 765 -20.99 26.68 -1.77
C SER A 765 -21.93 26.71 -0.55
N GLY A 766 -22.85 25.76 -0.45
CA GLY A 766 -23.79 25.56 0.66
C GLY A 766 -24.24 24.10 0.74
N GLU A 767 -25.19 23.78 1.63
CA GLU A 767 -25.68 22.41 1.80
C GLU A 767 -26.11 21.78 0.45
N ILE A 768 -25.68 20.54 0.24
CA ILE A 768 -26.05 19.73 -0.91
C ILE A 768 -27.36 19.01 -0.54
N ASP A 769 -28.39 19.19 -1.36
CA ASP A 769 -29.63 18.42 -1.27
C ASP A 769 -29.40 17.07 -1.94
N PRO A 770 -29.54 15.93 -1.23
CA PRO A 770 -29.38 14.60 -1.82
C PRO A 770 -30.31 14.33 -3.00
N ASN A 771 -31.44 15.04 -3.13
CA ASN A 771 -32.39 14.87 -4.25
C ASN A 771 -32.18 15.87 -5.38
N ASN A 772 -31.17 16.73 -5.29
CA ASN A 772 -30.86 17.74 -6.29
C ASN A 772 -29.38 18.14 -6.20
N LEU A 773 -28.49 17.24 -6.63
CA LEU A 773 -27.05 17.43 -6.55
C LEU A 773 -26.57 18.65 -7.34
N ALA A 774 -27.23 18.98 -8.45
CA ALA A 774 -26.93 20.16 -9.28
C ALA A 774 -27.36 21.49 -8.66
N GLY A 775 -28.29 21.50 -7.69
CA GLY A 775 -28.97 22.72 -7.24
C GLY A 775 -28.04 23.82 -6.69
N ASN A 776 -27.04 23.44 -5.90
CA ASN A 776 -26.06 24.35 -5.28
C ASN A 776 -24.60 24.08 -5.73
N ALA A 777 -24.43 23.25 -6.76
CA ALA A 777 -23.11 22.84 -7.22
C ALA A 777 -22.34 24.00 -7.86
N LEU A 778 -21.08 24.16 -7.45
CA LEU A 778 -20.06 24.97 -8.11
C LEU A 778 -19.37 24.19 -9.23
N GLU A 779 -19.24 22.87 -9.04
CA GLU A 779 -18.58 21.94 -9.93
C GLU A 779 -19.22 20.55 -9.79
N ILE A 780 -19.42 19.88 -10.91
CA ILE A 780 -19.76 18.45 -11.00
C ILE A 780 -18.82 17.93 -12.07
N LEU A 781 -17.86 17.11 -11.66
CA LEU A 781 -16.80 16.63 -12.53
C LEU A 781 -16.57 15.14 -12.27
N THR A 782 -16.10 14.46 -13.30
CA THR A 782 -15.51 13.13 -13.11
C THR A 782 -14.10 13.33 -12.54
N ILE A 783 -13.66 12.45 -11.65
CA ILE A 783 -12.31 12.56 -11.08
C ILE A 783 -11.23 12.27 -12.14
N GLU A 784 -11.60 11.52 -13.17
CA GLU A 784 -10.77 11.14 -14.30
C GLU A 784 -10.50 12.33 -15.26
N ASP A 785 -11.37 13.35 -15.29
CA ASP A 785 -11.15 14.61 -16.01
C ASP A 785 -10.27 15.61 -15.20
N SER A 786 -9.82 15.21 -14.00
CA SER A 786 -9.00 16.03 -13.11
C SER A 786 -7.50 15.69 -13.20
N LEU A 787 -6.65 16.46 -12.51
CA LEU A 787 -5.20 16.21 -12.42
C LEU A 787 -4.85 14.92 -11.64
N PHE A 788 -5.82 14.25 -11.02
CA PHE A 788 -5.63 13.09 -10.15
C PHE A 788 -6.60 11.95 -10.53
N PRO A 789 -6.32 11.16 -11.59
CA PRO A 789 -7.16 10.01 -11.94
C PRO A 789 -7.10 8.95 -10.82
N GLY A 790 -8.25 8.43 -10.42
CA GLY A 790 -8.37 7.41 -9.37
C GLY A 790 -9.81 6.97 -9.16
N LYS A 791 -10.06 6.14 -8.14
CA LYS A 791 -11.38 5.59 -7.81
C LYS A 791 -11.72 5.88 -6.35
N TRP A 792 -12.97 6.22 -6.04
CA TRP A 792 -13.35 6.44 -4.65
C TRP A 792 -13.44 5.12 -3.90
N ILE A 793 -13.04 5.10 -2.63
CA ILE A 793 -13.22 3.93 -1.76
C ILE A 793 -14.63 3.97 -1.15
N VAL A 794 -15.59 3.62 -2.00
CA VAL A 794 -17.02 3.49 -1.68
C VAL A 794 -17.57 2.28 -2.41
N ARG A 795 -18.19 1.36 -1.67
CA ARG A 795 -18.71 0.08 -2.19
C ARG A 795 -20.15 -0.15 -1.72
N GLY A 796 -20.97 -0.73 -2.59
CA GLY A 796 -22.31 -1.20 -2.24
C GLY A 796 -22.30 -2.70 -1.93
N VAL A 797 -22.99 -3.12 -0.89
CA VAL A 797 -23.18 -4.54 -0.52
C VAL A 797 -24.62 -4.91 -0.78
N ALA A 798 -24.84 -5.92 -1.62
CA ALA A 798 -26.16 -6.47 -1.91
C ALA A 798 -26.24 -7.93 -1.46
N LEU A 799 -27.43 -8.38 -1.09
CA LEU A 799 -27.70 -9.81 -0.95
C LEU A 799 -27.99 -10.38 -2.33
N SER A 800 -27.25 -11.43 -2.71
CA SER A 800 -27.54 -12.17 -3.92
C SER A 800 -28.84 -12.96 -3.75
N THR A 801 -29.81 -12.80 -4.63
CA THR A 801 -31.04 -13.62 -4.64
C THR A 801 -30.83 -14.99 -5.29
N THR A 802 -29.58 -15.45 -5.40
CA THR A 802 -29.25 -16.73 -6.02
C THR A 802 -29.80 -17.84 -5.12
N GLY A 803 -30.95 -18.41 -5.48
CA GLY A 803 -31.56 -19.53 -4.77
C GLY A 803 -32.81 -19.22 -3.92
N ASP A 804 -33.28 -17.97 -3.79
CA ASP A 804 -34.60 -17.63 -3.18
C ASP A 804 -35.26 -16.52 -4.02
N CYS A 805 -35.79 -16.90 -5.18
CA CYS A 805 -36.35 -15.96 -6.15
C CYS A 805 -37.65 -15.31 -5.66
N ASN A 806 -38.40 -15.99 -4.80
CA ASN A 806 -39.69 -15.50 -4.30
C ASN A 806 -39.59 -14.73 -2.97
N ARG A 807 -38.38 -14.65 -2.41
CA ARG A 807 -37.99 -13.83 -1.24
C ARG A 807 -38.75 -14.19 0.03
N ASN A 808 -39.07 -15.46 0.22
CA ASN A 808 -39.74 -15.94 1.42
C ASN A 808 -38.75 -16.45 2.48
N SER A 809 -37.44 -16.33 2.23
CA SER A 809 -36.35 -16.80 3.08
C SER A 809 -36.27 -18.32 3.19
N ILE A 810 -36.71 -19.01 2.14
CA ILE A 810 -36.63 -20.46 1.93
C ILE A 810 -36.03 -20.64 0.53
N LEU A 811 -35.05 -21.54 0.36
CA LEU A 811 -34.50 -21.75 -0.98
C LEU A 811 -35.59 -22.26 -1.94
N ASP A 812 -35.51 -21.86 -3.19
CA ASP A 812 -36.33 -22.28 -4.32
C ASP A 812 -36.48 -23.80 -4.40
N VAL A 813 -35.36 -24.51 -4.21
CA VAL A 813 -35.34 -25.98 -4.15
C VAL A 813 -36.11 -26.54 -2.95
N CYS A 814 -36.07 -25.88 -1.78
CA CYS A 814 -36.86 -26.26 -0.62
C CYS A 814 -38.35 -26.01 -0.87
N ASP A 815 -38.70 -24.88 -1.49
CA ASP A 815 -40.08 -24.51 -1.78
C ASP A 815 -40.76 -25.49 -2.74
N ILE A 816 -40.00 -25.97 -3.72
CA ILE A 816 -40.44 -27.01 -4.65
C ILE A 816 -40.54 -28.37 -3.94
N ALA A 817 -39.56 -28.69 -3.08
CA ALA A 817 -39.54 -29.96 -2.32
C ALA A 817 -40.69 -30.06 -1.30
N ASP A 818 -41.00 -28.97 -0.60
CA ASP A 818 -42.10 -28.85 0.36
C ASP A 818 -43.48 -28.65 -0.31
N GLY A 819 -43.47 -28.36 -1.62
CA GLY A 819 -44.67 -28.15 -2.43
C GLY A 819 -45.40 -26.85 -2.12
N THR A 820 -44.70 -25.87 -1.53
CA THR A 820 -45.17 -24.49 -1.35
C THR A 820 -45.13 -23.71 -2.67
N SER A 821 -44.24 -24.09 -3.58
CA SER A 821 -44.14 -23.55 -4.94
C SER A 821 -44.28 -24.63 -6.01
N ALA A 822 -44.81 -24.25 -7.18
CA ALA A 822 -44.87 -25.13 -8.36
C ALA A 822 -43.58 -24.99 -9.17
N ASP A 823 -43.08 -26.10 -9.70
CA ASP A 823 -42.03 -26.17 -10.72
C ASP A 823 -42.51 -27.19 -11.77
N ILE A 824 -43.32 -26.71 -12.72
CA ILE A 824 -43.92 -27.54 -13.76
C ILE A 824 -42.89 -27.92 -14.81
N ASN A 825 -41.88 -27.07 -15.02
CA ASN A 825 -40.88 -27.23 -16.08
C ASN A 825 -39.63 -28.04 -15.64
N ALA A 826 -39.50 -28.31 -14.33
CA ALA A 826 -38.45 -29.06 -13.66
C ALA A 826 -37.05 -28.46 -13.77
N ASN A 827 -36.94 -27.13 -13.76
CA ASN A 827 -35.67 -26.41 -13.80
C ASN A 827 -35.15 -26.02 -12.40
N SER A 828 -35.84 -26.43 -11.33
CA SER A 828 -35.52 -26.11 -9.93
C SER A 828 -35.69 -24.62 -9.55
N ILE A 829 -36.44 -23.85 -10.33
CA ILE A 829 -36.86 -22.48 -10.02
C ILE A 829 -38.40 -22.49 -9.90
N PRO A 830 -38.98 -21.89 -8.84
CA PRO A 830 -40.42 -21.71 -8.73
C PRO A 830 -41.01 -21.04 -9.97
N ASP A 831 -42.03 -21.64 -10.58
CA ASP A 831 -42.71 -21.14 -11.79
C ASP A 831 -43.20 -19.69 -11.60
N GLN A 832 -43.56 -19.30 -10.37
CA GLN A 832 -44.02 -17.94 -10.03
C GLN A 832 -42.91 -16.87 -10.11
N CYS A 833 -41.66 -17.29 -10.14
CA CYS A 833 -40.50 -16.42 -10.40
C CYS A 833 -40.19 -16.30 -11.90
N GLU A 834 -40.80 -17.15 -12.71
CA GLU A 834 -40.70 -17.20 -14.17
C GLU A 834 -42.02 -16.80 -14.84
N ASP A 835 -42.93 -16.16 -14.10
CA ASP A 835 -44.24 -15.65 -14.53
C ASP A 835 -44.35 -14.18 -14.05
N CYS A 836 -43.58 -13.32 -14.69
CA CYS A 836 -43.46 -11.90 -14.32
C CYS A 836 -44.78 -11.12 -14.49
N ASN A 837 -45.66 -11.54 -15.41
CA ASN A 837 -46.97 -10.91 -15.63
C ASN A 837 -48.08 -11.54 -14.74
N SER A 838 -47.73 -12.55 -13.92
CA SER A 838 -48.60 -13.24 -12.96
C SER A 838 -49.87 -13.81 -13.59
N ASN A 839 -49.81 -14.21 -14.85
CA ASN A 839 -50.97 -14.69 -15.60
C ASN A 839 -51.22 -16.20 -15.41
N GLY A 840 -50.29 -16.91 -14.76
CA GLY A 840 -50.28 -18.36 -14.51
C GLY A 840 -49.68 -19.18 -15.65
N VAL A 841 -48.94 -18.55 -16.57
CA VAL A 841 -48.20 -19.14 -17.69
C VAL A 841 -46.77 -18.63 -17.60
N LEU A 842 -45.79 -19.53 -17.78
CA LEU A 842 -44.38 -19.16 -17.77
C LEU A 842 -44.07 -18.19 -18.92
N ASP A 843 -43.19 -17.24 -18.66
CA ASP A 843 -42.74 -16.23 -19.62
C ASP A 843 -42.17 -16.87 -20.89
N SER A 844 -41.37 -17.92 -20.74
CA SER A 844 -40.85 -18.72 -21.85
C SER A 844 -41.94 -19.35 -22.73
N VAL A 845 -43.09 -19.68 -22.13
CA VAL A 845 -44.27 -20.21 -22.83
C VAL A 845 -45.07 -19.08 -23.46
N ASP A 846 -45.11 -17.90 -22.84
CA ASP A 846 -45.75 -16.71 -23.41
C ASP A 846 -45.02 -16.20 -24.66
N VAL A 847 -43.69 -16.12 -24.61
CA VAL A 847 -42.83 -15.80 -25.76
C VAL A 847 -42.97 -16.85 -26.86
N ALA A 848 -42.89 -18.15 -26.51
CA ALA A 848 -43.00 -19.23 -27.49
C ALA A 848 -44.37 -19.30 -28.19
N ASN A 849 -45.44 -18.90 -27.49
CA ASN A 849 -46.79 -18.83 -28.05
C ASN A 849 -47.12 -17.49 -28.70
N ALA A 850 -46.20 -16.52 -28.67
CA ALA A 850 -46.41 -15.13 -29.07
C ALA A 850 -47.62 -14.49 -28.39
N THR A 851 -47.91 -14.88 -27.14
CA THR A 851 -48.91 -14.23 -26.29
C THR A 851 -48.35 -12.99 -25.61
N SER A 852 -47.03 -12.94 -25.40
CA SER A 852 -46.29 -11.72 -25.02
C SER A 852 -45.14 -11.45 -26.01
N PRO A 853 -44.89 -10.19 -26.41
CA PRO A 853 -43.75 -9.81 -27.26
C PRO A 853 -42.41 -9.95 -26.53
N ASP A 854 -41.34 -10.29 -27.27
CA ASP A 854 -39.92 -10.31 -26.84
C ASP A 854 -39.10 -9.82 -28.03
N CYS A 855 -38.89 -8.51 -28.11
CA CYS A 855 -38.28 -7.88 -29.28
C CYS A 855 -36.75 -8.03 -29.33
N GLN A 856 -36.09 -8.12 -28.18
CA GLN A 856 -34.65 -8.38 -28.07
C GLN A 856 -34.27 -9.88 -28.13
N GLN A 857 -35.26 -10.78 -28.14
CA GLN A 857 -35.08 -12.23 -28.20
C GLN A 857 -34.23 -12.78 -27.06
N ASP A 858 -34.33 -12.15 -25.89
CA ASP A 858 -33.57 -12.55 -24.70
C ASP A 858 -34.32 -13.59 -23.85
N GLY A 859 -35.55 -13.94 -24.23
CA GLY A 859 -36.41 -14.89 -23.53
C GLY A 859 -37.29 -14.26 -22.44
N THR A 860 -37.21 -12.94 -22.24
CA THR A 860 -38.05 -12.18 -21.30
C THR A 860 -39.09 -11.37 -22.08
N PRO A 861 -40.38 -11.39 -21.68
CA PRO A 861 -41.39 -10.55 -22.30
C PRO A 861 -41.12 -9.04 -22.14
N ASP A 862 -41.39 -8.24 -23.19
CA ASP A 862 -41.26 -6.78 -23.22
C ASP A 862 -41.98 -6.11 -22.03
N GLU A 863 -43.19 -6.58 -21.72
CA GLU A 863 -44.00 -6.07 -20.61
C GLU A 863 -43.36 -6.30 -19.23
N CYS A 864 -42.52 -7.32 -19.13
CA CYS A 864 -41.81 -7.67 -17.90
C CYS A 864 -40.47 -6.96 -17.78
N GLN A 865 -39.84 -6.66 -18.90
CA GLN A 865 -38.73 -5.72 -18.96
C GLN A 865 -39.19 -4.32 -18.54
N LEU A 866 -40.36 -3.85 -18.99
CA LEU A 866 -40.93 -2.56 -18.55
C LEU A 866 -41.35 -2.54 -17.07
N LEU A 867 -41.92 -3.65 -16.56
CA LEU A 867 -42.22 -3.80 -15.11
C LEU A 867 -40.95 -3.90 -14.27
N GLY A 868 -39.92 -4.55 -14.83
CA GLY A 868 -38.55 -4.53 -14.38
C GLY A 868 -37.82 -3.28 -14.85
N GLY A 869 -38.48 -2.12 -14.98
CA GLY A 869 -37.87 -0.79 -15.09
C GLY A 869 -36.94 -0.51 -16.28
N GLU A 870 -37.00 -1.28 -17.37
CA GLU A 870 -36.49 -0.84 -18.66
C GLU A 870 -37.21 0.44 -19.12
N PHE A 871 -36.47 1.32 -19.79
CA PHE A 871 -36.98 2.61 -20.23
C PHE A 871 -37.84 2.45 -21.48
N ASP A 872 -38.97 3.14 -21.46
CA ASP A 872 -39.85 3.41 -22.59
C ASP A 872 -40.07 4.91 -22.59
N CYS A 873 -39.04 5.64 -23.02
CA CYS A 873 -38.99 7.09 -22.91
C CYS A 873 -40.02 7.78 -23.82
N ASN A 874 -40.49 7.10 -24.86
CA ASN A 874 -41.55 7.57 -25.77
C ASN A 874 -42.96 7.07 -25.40
N ALA A 875 -43.07 6.19 -24.39
CA ALA A 875 -44.29 5.62 -23.82
C ALA A 875 -45.15 4.82 -24.82
N ASP A 876 -44.52 4.12 -25.77
CA ASP A 876 -45.21 3.33 -26.79
C ASP A 876 -45.46 1.86 -26.41
N GLY A 877 -44.96 1.43 -25.25
CA GLY A 877 -45.12 0.09 -24.71
C GLY A 877 -44.10 -0.93 -25.22
N ILE A 878 -43.02 -0.47 -25.85
CA ILE A 878 -41.87 -1.27 -26.29
C ILE A 878 -40.61 -0.71 -25.58
N PRO A 879 -39.76 -1.55 -24.97
CA PRO A 879 -38.50 -1.09 -24.40
C PRO A 879 -37.61 -0.35 -25.42
N ASP A 880 -37.00 0.76 -25.02
CA ASP A 880 -36.14 1.59 -25.88
C ASP A 880 -35.00 0.78 -26.50
N GLY A 881 -34.48 -0.23 -25.78
CA GLY A 881 -33.45 -1.16 -26.27
C GLY A 881 -33.84 -1.90 -27.55
N CYS A 882 -35.12 -2.14 -27.77
CA CYS A 882 -35.64 -2.72 -29.01
C CYS A 882 -35.73 -1.74 -30.17
N GLN A 883 -35.63 -0.44 -29.87
CA GLN A 883 -35.85 0.65 -30.80
C GLN A 883 -34.54 1.33 -31.23
N LEU A 884 -33.41 0.97 -30.61
CA LEU A 884 -32.07 1.47 -30.95
C LEU A 884 -31.65 1.16 -32.39
N VAL A 885 -32.03 -0.01 -32.92
CA VAL A 885 -31.64 -0.41 -34.28
C VAL A 885 -32.46 0.35 -35.32
N GLY A 886 -31.87 1.43 -35.83
CA GLY A 886 -32.49 2.31 -36.84
C GLY A 886 -33.26 3.49 -36.25
N GLY A 887 -33.24 3.65 -34.92
CA GLY A 887 -33.83 4.78 -34.20
C GLY A 887 -32.84 5.58 -33.36
N ASP A 888 -31.52 5.33 -33.48
CA ASP A 888 -30.43 6.09 -32.86
C ASP A 888 -29.42 6.50 -33.96
N CYS A 889 -29.59 7.70 -34.49
CA CYS A 889 -28.82 8.20 -35.63
C CYS A 889 -27.45 8.77 -35.22
N ASN A 890 -27.34 9.38 -34.04
CA ASN A 890 -26.11 9.99 -33.52
C ASN A 890 -25.22 8.96 -32.79
N ARG A 891 -25.73 7.73 -32.58
CA ARG A 891 -25.08 6.57 -31.97
C ARG A 891 -24.68 6.81 -30.52
N ASN A 892 -25.50 7.56 -29.79
CA ASN A 892 -25.28 7.84 -28.38
C ASN A 892 -25.95 6.79 -27.46
N ASN A 893 -26.59 5.76 -28.02
CA ASN A 893 -27.40 4.73 -27.36
C ASN A 893 -28.69 5.25 -26.70
N VAL A 894 -29.21 6.38 -27.16
CA VAL A 894 -30.53 6.92 -26.84
C VAL A 894 -31.31 7.00 -28.16
N ILE A 895 -32.58 6.60 -28.17
CA ILE A 895 -33.37 6.73 -29.40
C ILE A 895 -33.65 8.21 -29.70
N ASP A 896 -33.62 8.57 -30.98
CA ASP A 896 -33.76 9.93 -31.52
C ASP A 896 -34.96 10.69 -30.92
N SER A 897 -36.10 9.99 -30.79
CA SER A 897 -37.31 10.58 -30.20
C SER A 897 -37.12 11.03 -28.74
N CYS A 898 -36.19 10.41 -28.04
CA CYS A 898 -35.88 10.67 -26.63
C CYS A 898 -34.74 11.66 -26.44
N ASP A 899 -33.80 11.74 -27.38
CA ASP A 899 -32.87 12.87 -27.49
C ASP A 899 -33.62 14.20 -27.67
N VAL A 900 -34.66 14.19 -28.51
CA VAL A 900 -35.51 15.36 -28.74
C VAL A 900 -36.42 15.65 -27.53
N ALA A 901 -37.00 14.63 -26.91
CA ALA A 901 -37.89 14.81 -25.76
C ALA A 901 -37.15 15.30 -24.50
N SER A 902 -35.90 14.88 -24.30
CA SER A 902 -35.03 15.32 -23.19
C SER A 902 -34.41 16.70 -23.43
N GLY A 903 -34.35 17.15 -24.69
CA GLY A 903 -33.70 18.40 -25.09
C GLY A 903 -32.17 18.28 -25.19
N SER A 904 -31.65 17.05 -25.21
CA SER A 904 -30.22 16.75 -25.40
C SER A 904 -29.76 17.08 -26.82
N SER A 905 -30.64 16.91 -27.81
CA SER A 905 -30.42 17.33 -29.19
C SER A 905 -31.49 18.32 -29.66
N THR A 906 -31.13 19.21 -30.57
CA THR A 906 -32.10 20.14 -31.18
C THR A 906 -32.83 19.45 -32.31
N ASP A 907 -34.14 19.64 -32.37
CA ASP A 907 -35.00 19.26 -33.50
C ASP A 907 -35.79 20.52 -33.88
N LEU A 908 -35.16 21.38 -34.67
CA LEU A 908 -35.72 22.69 -35.02
C LEU A 908 -36.83 22.58 -36.07
N ASP A 909 -36.89 21.48 -36.83
CA ASP A 909 -37.86 21.27 -37.89
C ASP A 909 -39.01 20.30 -37.55
N GLY A 910 -38.91 19.61 -36.41
CA GLY A 910 -39.96 18.82 -35.75
C GLY A 910 -40.12 17.42 -36.33
N THR A 911 -39.07 16.82 -36.87
CA THR A 911 -39.07 15.49 -37.47
C THR A 911 -39.00 14.37 -36.44
N GLY A 912 -38.58 14.67 -35.21
CA GLY A 912 -38.27 13.67 -34.19
C GLY A 912 -36.90 13.00 -34.38
N ILE A 913 -36.07 13.51 -35.30
CA ILE A 913 -34.67 13.13 -35.52
C ILE A 913 -33.81 14.34 -35.11
N PRO A 914 -32.71 14.16 -34.36
CA PRO A 914 -31.76 15.23 -34.08
C PRO A 914 -31.26 15.97 -35.34
N ASP A 915 -31.26 17.31 -35.31
CA ASP A 915 -30.77 18.18 -36.40
C ASP A 915 -29.33 17.81 -36.83
N GLU A 916 -28.50 17.37 -35.89
CA GLU A 916 -27.11 16.94 -36.11
C GLU A 916 -26.97 15.61 -36.88
N CYS A 917 -28.04 14.81 -36.91
CA CYS A 917 -28.14 13.65 -37.78
C CYS A 917 -28.67 14.00 -39.17
N GLU A 918 -29.25 15.18 -39.30
CA GLU A 918 -29.77 15.75 -40.54
C GLU A 918 -28.82 16.79 -41.15
N ASP A 919 -27.58 16.91 -40.64
CA ASP A 919 -26.46 17.73 -41.13
C ASP A 919 -25.20 16.85 -41.30
N CYS A 920 -25.18 16.07 -42.37
CA CYS A 920 -24.15 15.06 -42.61
C CYS A 920 -22.76 15.63 -42.90
N ASN A 921 -22.67 16.86 -43.41
CA ASN A 921 -21.41 17.56 -43.66
C ASN A 921 -20.97 18.45 -42.48
N ARG A 922 -21.77 18.49 -41.40
CA ARG A 922 -21.53 19.19 -40.12
C ARG A 922 -21.19 20.66 -40.30
N ASN A 923 -21.79 21.30 -41.30
CA ASN A 923 -21.52 22.69 -41.62
C ASN A 923 -22.42 23.68 -40.84
N GLY A 924 -23.36 23.15 -40.05
CA GLY A 924 -24.34 23.89 -39.26
C GLY A 924 -25.63 24.22 -40.03
N VAL A 925 -25.90 23.56 -41.15
CA VAL A 925 -27.10 23.71 -41.99
C VAL A 925 -27.64 22.33 -42.34
N LEU A 926 -28.92 22.09 -42.07
CA LEU A 926 -29.58 20.83 -42.42
C LEU A 926 -29.46 20.50 -43.91
N ASP A 927 -29.21 19.23 -44.23
CA ASP A 927 -29.04 18.65 -45.57
C ASP A 927 -30.14 19.08 -46.53
N SER A 928 -31.39 19.03 -46.07
CA SER A 928 -32.57 19.44 -46.83
C SER A 928 -32.54 20.92 -47.22
N SER A 929 -31.94 21.77 -46.37
CA SER A 929 -31.74 23.20 -46.59
C SER A 929 -30.50 23.47 -47.44
N ASP A 930 -29.45 22.67 -47.31
CA ASP A 930 -28.22 22.76 -48.11
C ASP A 930 -28.50 22.48 -49.59
N VAL A 931 -29.28 21.44 -49.87
CA VAL A 931 -29.78 21.10 -51.21
C VAL A 931 -30.76 22.16 -51.73
N ALA A 932 -31.69 22.63 -50.89
CA ALA A 932 -32.71 23.60 -51.31
C ALA A 932 -32.14 24.99 -51.61
N THR A 933 -31.05 25.38 -50.94
CA THR A 933 -30.36 26.66 -51.17
C THR A 933 -29.30 26.58 -52.27
N GLY A 934 -28.97 25.36 -52.73
CA GLY A 934 -27.96 25.10 -53.76
C GLY A 934 -26.54 25.29 -53.26
N PHE A 935 -26.32 25.17 -51.95
CA PHE A 935 -24.98 25.15 -51.35
C PHE A 935 -24.29 23.81 -51.61
N SER A 936 -25.05 22.71 -51.59
CA SER A 936 -24.58 21.36 -51.88
C SER A 936 -25.31 20.76 -53.08
N ALA A 937 -24.62 19.91 -53.83
CA ALA A 937 -25.20 19.20 -54.97
C ALA A 937 -25.97 17.96 -54.50
N ASP A 938 -27.04 17.59 -55.21
CA ASP A 938 -27.87 16.40 -54.99
C ASP A 938 -28.34 15.92 -56.38
N CYS A 939 -27.54 15.09 -57.04
CA CYS A 939 -27.84 14.68 -58.42
C CYS A 939 -28.94 13.62 -58.53
N GLN A 940 -29.21 12.84 -57.49
CA GLN A 940 -30.29 11.86 -57.42
C GLN A 940 -31.61 12.41 -56.87
N ALA A 941 -31.61 13.66 -56.36
CA ALA A 941 -32.76 14.34 -55.78
C ALA A 941 -33.36 13.62 -54.54
N ASP A 942 -32.52 12.95 -53.76
CA ASP A 942 -32.93 12.23 -52.55
C ASP A 942 -32.87 13.09 -51.27
N ARG A 943 -32.46 14.36 -51.41
CA ARG A 943 -32.30 15.36 -50.34
C ARG A 943 -31.13 15.09 -49.41
N ILE A 944 -30.23 14.21 -49.80
CA ILE A 944 -28.94 13.99 -49.14
C ILE A 944 -27.87 14.62 -50.04
N PRO A 945 -27.04 15.55 -49.53
CA PRO A 945 -25.91 16.09 -50.29
C PRO A 945 -25.00 15.00 -50.87
N ASP A 946 -24.57 15.13 -52.13
CA ASP A 946 -23.72 14.15 -52.83
C ASP A 946 -22.43 13.82 -52.05
N GLU A 947 -21.88 14.82 -51.35
CA GLU A 947 -20.69 14.69 -50.49
C GLU A 947 -20.88 13.80 -49.26
N CYS A 948 -22.13 13.57 -48.85
CA CYS A 948 -22.48 12.70 -47.73
C CYS A 948 -22.79 11.26 -48.14
N GLN A 949 -22.76 10.99 -49.45
CA GLN A 949 -23.03 9.66 -50.00
C GLN A 949 -21.77 8.86 -50.24
N PHE A 950 -20.61 9.50 -50.11
CA PHE A 950 -19.32 8.81 -50.02
C PHE A 950 -19.18 8.26 -48.59
N GLY A 951 -19.19 6.94 -48.44
CA GLY A 951 -18.91 6.31 -47.15
C GLY A 951 -17.49 6.64 -46.65
N ASN A 952 -17.23 6.42 -45.36
CA ASN A 952 -15.88 6.58 -44.78
C ASN A 952 -14.87 5.71 -45.55
N ALA A 953 -13.90 6.34 -46.22
CA ALA A 953 -12.89 5.63 -47.01
C ALA A 953 -11.98 4.75 -46.10
N PRO A 954 -11.58 3.54 -46.53
CA PRO A 954 -10.63 2.72 -45.79
C PRO A 954 -9.27 3.43 -45.75
N LEU A 955 -8.78 3.73 -44.54
CA LEU A 955 -7.55 4.49 -44.32
C LEU A 955 -6.34 3.54 -44.17
N ASP A 956 -5.61 3.27 -45.25
CA ASP A 956 -4.60 2.19 -45.33
C ASP A 956 -3.13 2.64 -45.20
N VAL A 957 -2.83 3.93 -45.39
CA VAL A 957 -1.46 4.47 -45.35
C VAL A 957 -1.40 5.65 -44.38
N GLU A 958 -0.65 5.49 -43.29
CA GLU A 958 -0.45 6.53 -42.28
C GLU A 958 0.86 7.29 -42.51
N TYR A 959 0.77 8.62 -42.45
CA TYR A 959 1.92 9.53 -42.41
C TYR A 959 2.00 10.11 -40.99
N ALA A 960 2.89 9.54 -40.16
CA ALA A 960 3.15 9.97 -38.78
C ALA A 960 4.67 10.07 -38.54
N TYR A 961 5.09 11.08 -37.79
CA TYR A 961 6.49 11.32 -37.40
C TYR A 961 6.62 11.41 -35.88
N ASP A 962 5.67 10.79 -35.18
CA ASP A 962 5.46 10.83 -33.73
C ASP A 962 5.15 9.42 -33.21
N ASP A 963 5.39 9.18 -31.91
CA ASP A 963 5.08 7.91 -31.25
C ASP A 963 3.63 7.85 -30.69
N GLY A 964 2.91 8.97 -30.80
CA GLY A 964 1.53 9.12 -30.34
C GLY A 964 1.38 9.62 -28.90
N THR A 965 2.49 9.97 -28.24
CA THR A 965 2.47 10.56 -26.90
C THR A 965 2.80 12.05 -26.94
N ARG A 966 2.11 12.81 -26.11
CA ARG A 966 2.31 14.26 -25.98
C ARG A 966 3.19 14.57 -24.79
N ASP A 967 4.42 14.96 -25.09
CA ASP A 967 5.44 15.32 -24.10
C ASP A 967 5.44 16.82 -23.73
N GLY A 968 4.80 17.65 -24.56
CA GLY A 968 4.73 19.08 -24.33
C GLY A 968 3.73 19.81 -25.19
N ASN A 969 3.64 21.13 -24.96
CA ASN A 969 2.79 22.04 -25.71
C ASN A 969 3.58 23.27 -26.16
N TYR A 970 3.27 23.79 -27.34
CA TYR A 970 3.88 25.00 -27.89
C TYR A 970 2.82 26.05 -28.26
N GLY A 971 3.12 27.32 -28.02
CA GLY A 971 2.21 28.43 -28.31
C GLY A 971 2.83 29.78 -28.07
N VAL A 972 1.99 30.81 -27.99
CA VAL A 972 2.43 32.20 -27.92
C VAL A 972 1.75 33.00 -26.83
N SER A 973 2.53 33.86 -26.17
CA SER A 973 2.04 34.80 -25.18
C SER A 973 1.42 36.03 -25.87
N GLY A 974 0.18 35.90 -26.35
CA GLY A 974 -0.62 36.97 -26.94
C GLY A 974 -1.45 36.52 -28.14
N ALA A 975 -2.51 37.26 -28.47
CA ALA A 975 -3.38 36.93 -29.60
C ALA A 975 -2.61 36.97 -30.94
N ALA A 976 -2.58 35.84 -31.64
CA ALA A 976 -1.91 35.67 -32.93
C ALA A 976 -2.53 34.51 -33.72
N ASP A 977 -2.38 34.52 -35.04
CA ASP A 977 -2.62 33.35 -35.88
C ASP A 977 -1.39 32.43 -35.79
N LEU A 978 -1.65 31.15 -35.60
CA LEU A 978 -0.66 30.09 -35.49
C LEU A 978 -0.93 29.04 -36.58
N ILE A 979 0.06 28.78 -37.42
CA ILE A 979 0.03 27.67 -38.37
C ILE A 979 1.18 26.74 -38.02
N TRP A 980 0.89 25.44 -37.90
CA TRP A 980 1.92 24.42 -37.79
C TRP A 980 1.59 23.26 -38.71
N LEU A 981 2.62 22.65 -39.29
CA LEU A 981 2.49 21.64 -40.32
C LEU A 981 3.67 20.69 -40.33
N ASN A 982 3.42 19.43 -40.68
CA ASN A 982 4.41 18.41 -40.91
C ASN A 982 4.68 18.27 -42.42
N ALA A 983 5.96 18.20 -42.79
CA ALA A 983 6.38 17.88 -44.14
C ALA A 983 6.31 16.37 -44.37
N CYS A 984 5.60 15.95 -45.41
CA CYS A 984 5.38 14.55 -45.76
C CYS A 984 5.82 14.27 -47.20
N THR A 985 6.19 13.02 -47.48
CA THR A 985 6.45 12.55 -48.85
C THR A 985 5.50 11.40 -49.17
N THR A 986 4.77 11.52 -50.29
CA THR A 986 3.76 10.56 -50.71
C THR A 986 4.35 9.16 -50.88
N SER A 987 3.76 8.17 -50.23
CA SER A 987 4.12 6.74 -50.33
C SER A 987 3.29 6.06 -51.42
N THR A 988 3.78 4.93 -51.95
CA THR A 988 3.00 4.10 -52.88
C THR A 988 1.74 3.59 -52.19
N GLY A 989 0.57 3.89 -52.77
CA GLY A 989 -0.74 3.56 -52.20
C GLY A 989 -1.31 4.61 -51.23
N GLY A 990 -0.63 5.74 -51.03
CA GLY A 990 -1.09 6.86 -50.20
C GLY A 990 -1.22 8.17 -50.98
N GLU A 991 -1.47 8.10 -52.30
CA GLU A 991 -1.53 9.24 -53.22
C GLU A 991 -2.76 10.14 -53.03
N THR A 992 -3.76 9.67 -52.30
CA THR A 992 -4.99 10.39 -51.96
C THR A 992 -5.15 10.39 -50.45
N ILE A 993 -5.36 11.56 -49.84
CA ILE A 993 -5.59 11.72 -48.38
C ILE A 993 -7.09 11.88 -48.10
N GLY A 994 -7.62 11.12 -47.15
CA GLY A 994 -9.04 11.13 -46.77
C GLY A 994 -9.30 11.61 -45.33
N ALA A 995 -8.30 11.59 -44.45
CA ALA A 995 -8.44 12.08 -43.08
C ALA A 995 -7.15 12.68 -42.54
N ILE A 996 -7.29 13.62 -41.61
CA ILE A 996 -6.21 14.22 -40.84
C ILE A 996 -6.52 14.04 -39.35
N ARG A 997 -5.53 13.58 -38.58
CA ARG A 997 -5.60 13.51 -37.12
C ARG A 997 -4.71 14.55 -36.50
N VAL A 998 -5.21 15.23 -35.48
CA VAL A 998 -4.47 16.27 -34.76
C VAL A 998 -4.63 16.05 -33.27
N MET A 999 -3.51 16.04 -32.53
CA MET A 999 -3.55 16.14 -31.07
C MET A 999 -3.29 17.58 -30.66
N LEU A 1000 -4.31 18.23 -30.10
CA LEU A 1000 -4.20 19.60 -29.63
C LEU A 1000 -3.58 19.64 -28.22
N GLY A 1001 -2.79 20.67 -27.97
CA GLY A 1001 -2.25 21.00 -26.65
C GLY A 1001 -3.28 21.73 -25.78
N SER A 1002 -2.85 22.78 -25.09
CA SER A 1002 -3.71 23.61 -24.24
C SER A 1002 -4.54 24.63 -25.01
N ALA A 1003 -5.63 24.13 -25.60
CA ALA A 1003 -6.75 24.89 -26.12
C ALA A 1003 -8.00 24.69 -25.25
N PHE A 1004 -9.00 25.56 -25.38
CA PHE A 1004 -10.33 25.30 -24.81
C PHE A 1004 -11.08 24.31 -25.72
N SER A 1005 -11.77 23.33 -25.14
CA SER A 1005 -12.70 22.48 -25.90
C SER A 1005 -13.80 23.35 -26.54
N GLY A 1006 -14.19 23.03 -27.77
CA GLY A 1006 -15.14 23.80 -28.58
C GLY A 1006 -14.56 25.01 -29.32
N VAL A 1007 -13.24 25.24 -29.30
CA VAL A 1007 -12.62 26.28 -30.16
C VAL A 1007 -12.51 25.80 -31.60
N GLN A 1008 -12.90 26.66 -32.54
CA GLN A 1008 -12.80 26.36 -33.97
C GLN A 1008 -11.36 26.46 -34.48
N TYR A 1009 -10.90 25.43 -35.19
CA TYR A 1009 -9.66 25.43 -35.95
C TYR A 1009 -9.90 24.85 -37.35
N ARG A 1010 -8.88 24.90 -38.22
CA ARG A 1010 -8.95 24.26 -39.55
C ARG A 1010 -7.80 23.29 -39.72
N VAL A 1011 -8.09 22.08 -40.19
CA VAL A 1011 -7.06 21.21 -40.76
C VAL A 1011 -6.90 21.54 -42.23
N ALA A 1012 -5.70 21.40 -42.77
CA ALA A 1012 -5.43 21.70 -44.17
C ALA A 1012 -4.32 20.81 -44.77
N LEU A 1013 -4.41 20.65 -46.09
CA LEU A 1013 -3.35 20.08 -46.93
C LEU A 1013 -2.78 21.16 -47.82
N TRP A 1014 -1.46 21.16 -47.96
CA TRP A 1014 -0.74 22.03 -48.87
C TRP A 1014 0.06 21.24 -49.90
N SER A 1015 0.10 21.74 -51.13
CA SER A 1015 1.07 21.30 -52.12
C SER A 1015 2.44 21.93 -51.84
N ASP A 1016 3.51 21.25 -52.21
CA ASP A 1016 4.88 21.79 -52.34
C ASP A 1016 5.21 21.99 -53.84
N PRO A 1017 4.98 23.19 -54.41
CA PRO A 1017 5.10 23.41 -55.85
C PRO A 1017 6.51 23.25 -56.40
N ASN A 1018 7.54 23.53 -55.60
CA ASN A 1018 8.93 23.44 -56.03
C ASN A 1018 9.61 22.12 -55.62
N GLY A 1019 9.01 21.37 -54.68
CA GLY A 1019 9.42 20.04 -54.26
C GLY A 1019 10.65 20.01 -53.36
N ASP A 1020 10.96 21.09 -52.65
CA ASP A 1020 12.14 21.21 -51.79
C ASP A 1020 11.88 20.86 -50.31
N GLY A 1021 10.63 20.53 -49.96
CA GLY A 1021 10.21 20.17 -48.62
C GLY A 1021 10.14 21.35 -47.66
N ARG A 1022 10.09 22.60 -48.16
CA ARG A 1022 9.94 23.80 -47.35
C ARG A 1022 8.58 24.46 -47.60
N PRO A 1023 7.90 24.92 -46.54
CA PRO A 1023 6.54 25.43 -46.70
C PRO A 1023 6.49 26.92 -47.11
N ASP A 1024 7.58 27.52 -47.60
CA ASP A 1024 7.62 28.95 -47.95
C ASP A 1024 6.84 29.27 -49.23
N ASP A 1025 6.64 28.28 -50.10
CA ASP A 1025 5.78 28.36 -51.28
C ASP A 1025 4.56 27.44 -51.21
N ALA A 1026 4.25 26.91 -50.02
CA ALA A 1026 3.11 26.04 -49.78
C ALA A 1026 1.80 26.72 -50.20
N GLN A 1027 0.98 26.00 -50.96
CA GLN A 1027 -0.35 26.45 -51.38
C GLN A 1027 -1.42 25.51 -50.84
N VAL A 1028 -2.46 26.05 -50.21
CA VAL A 1028 -3.57 25.25 -49.66
C VAL A 1028 -4.30 24.57 -50.82
N ILE A 1029 -4.40 23.24 -50.76
CA ILE A 1029 -5.21 22.44 -51.69
C ILE A 1029 -6.64 22.35 -51.15
N THR A 1030 -6.76 21.95 -49.87
CA THR A 1030 -8.04 21.83 -49.16
C THR A 1030 -7.87 22.24 -47.70
N SER A 1031 -8.94 22.74 -47.08
CA SER A 1031 -8.99 23.00 -45.65
C SER A 1031 -10.40 22.83 -45.11
N VAL A 1032 -10.55 22.13 -44.00
CA VAL A 1032 -11.84 21.82 -43.38
C VAL A 1032 -11.90 22.45 -41.99
N PRO A 1033 -12.92 23.27 -41.67
CA PRO A 1033 -13.13 23.76 -40.32
C PRO A 1033 -13.65 22.65 -39.40
N THR A 1034 -13.21 22.65 -38.16
CA THR A 1034 -13.69 21.71 -37.13
C THR A 1034 -13.64 22.38 -35.75
N LEU A 1035 -14.21 21.73 -34.74
CA LEU A 1035 -14.09 22.10 -33.34
C LEU A 1035 -13.05 21.22 -32.64
N ALA A 1036 -12.44 21.75 -31.58
CA ALA A 1036 -11.54 21.02 -30.70
C ALA A 1036 -12.34 20.17 -29.72
N ASP A 1037 -12.49 18.88 -30.01
CA ASP A 1037 -13.28 17.94 -29.20
C ASP A 1037 -12.46 17.46 -27.99
N TYR A 1038 -11.18 17.12 -28.21
CA TYR A 1038 -10.30 16.54 -27.19
C TYR A 1038 -9.12 17.44 -26.79
N ALA A 1039 -9.32 18.76 -26.69
CA ALA A 1039 -8.29 19.70 -26.25
C ALA A 1039 -7.73 19.33 -24.85
N ASN A 1040 -6.42 19.50 -24.63
CA ASN A 1040 -5.69 19.08 -23.42
C ASN A 1040 -5.65 17.57 -23.14
N SER A 1041 -6.11 16.70 -24.03
CA SER A 1041 -6.02 15.24 -23.86
C SER A 1041 -4.82 14.62 -24.62
N ASN A 1042 -4.53 13.34 -24.38
CA ASN A 1042 -3.65 12.53 -25.23
C ASN A 1042 -4.43 11.80 -26.35
N GLN A 1043 -5.57 12.34 -26.78
CA GLN A 1043 -6.39 11.80 -27.87
C GLN A 1043 -6.29 12.67 -29.12
N PHE A 1044 -6.30 12.02 -30.28
CA PHE A 1044 -6.32 12.69 -31.57
C PHE A 1044 -7.76 13.04 -31.97
N ASP A 1045 -8.01 14.30 -32.31
CA ASP A 1045 -9.19 14.71 -33.08
C ASP A 1045 -9.03 14.12 -34.49
N THR A 1046 -10.02 13.36 -34.97
CA THR A 1046 -10.02 12.83 -36.35
C THR A 1046 -10.94 13.67 -37.22
N VAL A 1047 -10.37 14.36 -38.19
CA VAL A 1047 -11.10 15.21 -39.13
C VAL A 1047 -11.09 14.55 -40.50
N GLN A 1048 -12.29 14.17 -40.97
CA GLN A 1048 -12.46 13.70 -42.34
C GLN A 1048 -12.31 14.89 -43.30
N ILE A 1049 -11.63 14.66 -44.42
CA ILE A 1049 -11.48 15.66 -45.47
C ILE A 1049 -11.95 15.07 -46.80
N PRO A 1050 -12.38 15.90 -47.77
CA PRO A 1050 -12.63 15.43 -49.13
C PRO A 1050 -11.39 14.71 -49.66
N ALA A 1051 -11.58 13.52 -50.24
CA ALA A 1051 -10.47 12.71 -50.76
C ALA A 1051 -9.65 13.52 -51.77
N THR A 1052 -8.44 13.88 -51.34
CA THR A 1052 -7.60 14.86 -52.05
C THR A 1052 -6.38 14.16 -52.61
N TYR A 1053 -6.27 14.11 -53.94
CA TYR A 1053 -5.09 13.60 -54.62
C TYR A 1053 -3.91 14.57 -54.49
N ILE A 1054 -2.85 14.14 -53.83
CA ILE A 1054 -1.67 14.97 -53.52
C ILE A 1054 -0.54 14.80 -54.55
N GLY A 1055 -0.51 13.69 -55.28
CA GLY A 1055 0.48 13.43 -56.33
C GLY A 1055 0.95 11.97 -56.36
N PRO A 1056 1.78 11.59 -57.36
CA PRO A 1056 2.36 10.26 -57.40
C PRO A 1056 3.33 10.02 -56.23
N ALA A 1057 3.63 8.74 -55.95
CA ALA A 1057 4.63 8.36 -54.96
C ALA A 1057 5.96 9.14 -55.15
N GLY A 1058 6.46 9.74 -54.07
CA GLY A 1058 7.62 10.63 -54.05
C GLY A 1058 7.30 12.12 -54.13
N THR A 1059 6.03 12.53 -54.27
CA THR A 1059 5.62 13.95 -54.21
C THR A 1059 5.66 14.47 -52.77
N SER A 1060 6.33 15.62 -52.57
CA SER A 1060 6.36 16.37 -51.30
C SER A 1060 5.04 17.13 -51.10
N PHE A 1061 4.54 17.14 -49.86
CA PHE A 1061 3.33 17.87 -49.47
C PHE A 1061 3.38 18.21 -47.97
N PHE A 1062 2.45 19.04 -47.51
CA PHE A 1062 2.34 19.35 -46.08
C PHE A 1062 0.93 19.09 -45.55
N VAL A 1063 0.85 18.66 -44.30
CA VAL A 1063 -0.40 18.50 -43.54
C VAL A 1063 -0.29 19.28 -42.23
N GLY A 1064 -1.36 19.95 -41.82
CA GLY A 1064 -1.27 20.82 -40.65
C GLY A 1064 -2.54 21.53 -40.26
N VAL A 1065 -2.38 22.47 -39.32
CA VAL A 1065 -3.46 23.20 -38.67
C VAL A 1065 -3.30 24.68 -38.87
N ILE A 1066 -4.42 25.35 -39.15
CA ILE A 1066 -4.58 26.79 -39.12
C ILE A 1066 -5.41 27.13 -37.89
N TYR A 1067 -4.78 27.73 -36.90
CA TYR A 1067 -5.39 28.11 -35.64
C TYR A 1067 -5.39 29.63 -35.47
N ARG A 1068 -6.50 30.17 -34.99
CA ARG A 1068 -6.65 31.60 -34.75
C ARG A 1068 -6.82 31.86 -33.27
N ASP A 1069 -5.72 32.20 -32.58
CA ASP A 1069 -5.78 32.54 -31.16
C ASP A 1069 -6.25 33.98 -30.98
N ILE A 1070 -7.55 34.13 -30.69
CA ILE A 1070 -8.18 35.42 -30.39
C ILE A 1070 -8.10 35.82 -28.91
N PHE A 1071 -7.70 34.91 -28.01
CA PHE A 1071 -7.73 35.11 -26.56
C PHE A 1071 -6.32 35.38 -25.98
N GLY A 1072 -5.28 34.80 -26.57
CA GLY A 1072 -3.88 34.85 -26.13
C GLY A 1072 -3.57 33.89 -24.97
N ASN A 1073 -2.28 33.56 -24.80
CA ASN A 1073 -1.73 32.68 -23.77
C ASN A 1073 -2.17 31.20 -23.88
N GLN A 1074 -2.50 30.72 -25.07
CA GLN A 1074 -2.76 29.31 -25.32
C GLN A 1074 -1.52 28.61 -25.89
N ALA A 1075 -1.38 27.31 -25.62
CA ALA A 1075 -0.37 26.45 -26.24
C ALA A 1075 -1.03 25.30 -27.02
N PRO A 1076 -1.74 25.61 -28.12
CA PRO A 1076 -2.61 24.67 -28.81
C PRO A 1076 -1.86 23.61 -29.64
N LEU A 1077 -0.58 23.80 -29.94
CA LEU A 1077 0.24 22.83 -30.67
C LEU A 1077 0.77 21.78 -29.67
N GLY A 1078 0.28 20.54 -29.76
CA GLY A 1078 0.84 19.39 -29.04
C GLY A 1078 2.13 18.93 -29.69
N VAL A 1079 3.18 18.71 -28.90
CA VAL A 1079 4.50 18.31 -29.37
C VAL A 1079 4.97 17.01 -28.71
N ASP A 1080 5.60 16.17 -29.53
CA ASP A 1080 6.32 14.96 -29.14
C ASP A 1080 7.83 15.32 -29.06
N LEU A 1081 8.45 15.07 -27.91
CA LEU A 1081 9.84 15.39 -27.63
C LEU A 1081 10.76 14.16 -27.68
N SER A 1082 10.19 12.96 -27.85
CA SER A 1082 10.89 11.68 -27.79
C SER A 1082 11.85 11.48 -28.97
N GLU A 1083 11.49 11.93 -30.17
CA GLU A 1083 12.31 11.84 -31.39
C GLU A 1083 12.15 13.07 -32.33
N PRO A 1084 12.94 14.15 -32.18
CA PRO A 1084 12.80 15.33 -33.05
C PRO A 1084 13.36 15.09 -34.47
N ASN A 1085 12.50 14.78 -35.43
CA ASN A 1085 12.84 14.57 -36.85
C ASN A 1085 12.96 15.87 -37.66
N GLN A 1086 12.66 17.02 -37.05
CA GLN A 1086 12.69 18.35 -37.67
C GLN A 1086 11.75 18.48 -38.87
N GLN A 1087 10.66 17.72 -38.88
CA GLN A 1087 9.67 17.75 -39.97
C GLN A 1087 8.58 18.80 -39.75
N THR A 1088 8.46 19.32 -38.53
CA THR A 1088 7.43 20.29 -38.17
C THR A 1088 7.90 21.73 -38.34
N TRP A 1089 7.10 22.50 -39.08
CA TRP A 1089 7.28 23.93 -39.28
C TRP A 1089 6.21 24.70 -38.55
N VAL A 1090 6.59 25.86 -38.01
CA VAL A 1090 5.67 26.76 -37.30
C VAL A 1090 5.79 28.16 -37.87
N SER A 1091 4.64 28.77 -38.13
CA SER A 1091 4.48 30.15 -38.59
C SER A 1091 3.55 30.91 -37.65
N ILE A 1092 4.01 32.07 -37.15
CA ILE A 1092 3.29 32.85 -36.14
C ILE A 1092 3.24 34.34 -36.52
N GLY A 1093 2.05 34.93 -36.47
CA GLY A 1093 1.89 36.38 -36.60
C GLY A 1093 0.48 36.88 -36.36
N VAL A 1094 0.33 38.21 -36.26
CA VAL A 1094 -0.97 38.86 -36.04
C VAL A 1094 -1.94 38.63 -37.22
N THR A 1095 -1.39 38.31 -38.40
CA THR A 1095 -2.11 37.78 -39.55
C THR A 1095 -1.15 36.89 -40.32
N VAL A 1096 -1.46 35.60 -40.47
CA VAL A 1096 -0.68 34.67 -41.28
C VAL A 1096 -1.49 34.33 -42.53
N ASP A 1097 -0.86 34.42 -43.71
CA ASP A 1097 -1.47 34.00 -44.98
C ASP A 1097 -1.17 32.51 -45.22
N PRO A 1098 -2.19 31.62 -45.20
CA PRO A 1098 -1.98 30.19 -45.41
C PRO A 1098 -1.39 29.84 -46.79
N ASN A 1099 -1.45 30.74 -47.77
CA ASN A 1099 -0.88 30.52 -49.11
C ASN A 1099 0.50 31.16 -49.29
N ASN A 1100 1.06 31.77 -48.24
CA ASN A 1100 2.39 32.37 -48.26
C ASN A 1100 2.94 32.49 -46.83
N LEU A 1101 3.54 31.41 -46.33
CA LEU A 1101 4.00 31.32 -44.94
C LEU A 1101 5.30 32.09 -44.66
N SER A 1102 5.97 32.59 -45.71
CA SER A 1102 7.25 33.30 -45.61
C SER A 1102 7.20 34.70 -45.00
N VAL A 1103 6.00 35.30 -44.88
CA VAL A 1103 5.81 36.69 -44.44
C VAL A 1103 5.51 36.85 -42.94
N SER A 1104 5.49 35.75 -42.18
CA SER A 1104 5.15 35.75 -40.75
C SER A 1104 6.29 36.26 -39.83
N THR A 1105 5.92 36.67 -38.62
CA THR A 1105 6.84 37.25 -37.61
C THR A 1105 7.85 36.25 -37.07
N LEU A 1106 7.43 34.99 -36.89
CA LEU A 1106 8.26 33.84 -36.54
C LEU A 1106 7.99 32.75 -37.57
N TYR A 1107 9.04 32.26 -38.24
CA TYR A 1107 8.97 31.23 -39.28
C TYR A 1107 10.20 30.33 -39.17
N GLY A 1108 10.01 29.02 -39.05
CA GLY A 1108 11.11 28.06 -38.99
C GLY A 1108 10.68 26.67 -38.55
N THR A 1109 11.64 25.75 -38.56
CA THR A 1109 11.49 24.39 -38.02
C THR A 1109 11.46 24.41 -36.50
N LEU A 1110 10.56 23.64 -35.90
CA LEU A 1110 10.56 23.42 -34.46
C LEU A 1110 11.76 22.54 -34.08
N THR A 1111 12.68 23.05 -33.26
CA THR A 1111 13.92 22.34 -32.89
C THR A 1111 13.79 21.48 -31.65
N LEU A 1112 12.66 21.59 -30.94
CA LEU A 1112 12.44 20.94 -29.65
C LEU A 1112 11.73 19.58 -29.79
N GLY A 1113 10.96 19.36 -30.87
CA GLY A 1113 10.13 18.17 -31.08
C GLY A 1113 9.37 18.24 -32.40
N ASP A 1114 8.58 17.21 -32.70
CA ASP A 1114 7.67 17.16 -33.84
C ASP A 1114 6.22 17.41 -33.38
N GLY A 1115 5.42 18.04 -34.24
CA GLY A 1115 4.01 18.30 -33.99
C GLY A 1115 3.18 17.03 -34.21
N LEU A 1116 2.27 16.75 -33.29
CA LEU A 1116 1.39 15.58 -33.31
C LEU A 1116 0.27 15.74 -34.34
N ILE A 1117 0.62 15.62 -35.63
CA ILE A 1117 -0.29 15.63 -36.77
C ILE A 1117 -0.02 14.40 -37.63
N ARG A 1118 -1.09 13.66 -37.93
CA ARG A 1118 -1.04 12.50 -38.82
C ARG A 1118 -1.98 12.68 -40.01
N ALA A 1119 -1.56 12.20 -41.17
CA ALA A 1119 -2.43 12.11 -42.35
C ALA A 1119 -2.69 10.64 -42.70
N TYR A 1120 -3.89 10.34 -43.15
CA TYR A 1120 -4.25 9.00 -43.61
C TYR A 1120 -4.62 9.05 -45.09
N GLY A 1121 -3.82 8.34 -45.88
CA GLY A 1121 -4.05 8.09 -47.29
C GLY A 1121 -4.56 6.68 -47.55
N PHE A 1122 -5.05 6.47 -48.77
CA PHE A 1122 -5.53 5.18 -49.21
C PHE A 1122 -5.32 4.96 -50.70
N SER A 1123 -5.28 3.69 -51.10
CA SER A 1123 -5.22 3.27 -52.49
C SER A 1123 -6.57 2.66 -52.88
N GLY A 1124 -7.46 3.45 -53.47
CA GLY A 1124 -8.76 2.90 -53.89
C GLY A 1124 -9.78 3.92 -54.34
N SER A 1125 -10.93 3.40 -54.76
CA SER A 1125 -12.17 4.15 -55.01
C SER A 1125 -12.82 4.58 -53.70
N LEU A 1126 -13.45 5.75 -53.70
CA LEU A 1126 -14.36 6.15 -52.63
C LEU A 1126 -15.51 5.11 -52.51
N PRO A 1127 -16.04 4.83 -51.31
CA PRO A 1127 -17.25 4.02 -51.17
C PRO A 1127 -18.40 4.70 -51.93
N ASN A 1128 -19.16 3.92 -52.71
CA ASN A 1128 -20.19 4.41 -53.64
C ASN A 1128 -19.66 5.31 -54.77
N ASP A 1129 -18.40 5.19 -55.20
CA ASP A 1129 -17.87 5.77 -56.46
C ASP A 1129 -16.94 4.73 -57.11
N CYS A 1130 -17.53 3.71 -57.68
CA CYS A 1130 -16.79 2.54 -58.13
C CYS A 1130 -16.02 2.75 -59.46
N ASN A 1131 -16.25 3.85 -60.19
CA ASN A 1131 -15.40 4.28 -61.34
C ASN A 1131 -14.35 5.31 -60.98
N GLN A 1132 -14.31 5.79 -59.74
CA GLN A 1132 -13.30 6.77 -59.30
C GLN A 1132 -13.41 8.08 -60.08
N ASN A 1133 -14.63 8.48 -60.46
CA ASN A 1133 -14.87 9.73 -61.19
C ASN A 1133 -15.28 10.89 -60.26
N GLN A 1134 -15.32 10.67 -58.93
CA GLN A 1134 -15.74 11.63 -57.92
C GLN A 1134 -17.23 12.02 -58.03
N THR A 1135 -18.04 11.16 -58.63
CA THR A 1135 -19.50 11.27 -58.72
C THR A 1135 -20.08 10.03 -58.02
N PRO A 1136 -21.06 10.17 -57.12
CA PRO A 1136 -21.66 9.00 -56.47
C PRO A 1136 -22.28 8.04 -57.50
N ASP A 1137 -22.19 6.75 -57.24
CA ASP A 1137 -22.72 5.67 -58.07
C ASP A 1137 -24.23 5.86 -58.34
N GLY A 1138 -24.98 6.39 -57.37
CA GLY A 1138 -26.40 6.76 -57.51
C GLY A 1138 -26.65 7.89 -58.52
N CYS A 1139 -25.73 8.86 -58.61
CA CYS A 1139 -25.76 9.90 -59.64
C CYS A 1139 -25.44 9.35 -61.02
N ASP A 1140 -24.46 8.43 -61.12
CA ASP A 1140 -24.10 7.77 -62.37
C ASP A 1140 -25.22 6.84 -62.90
N ILE A 1141 -25.99 6.23 -62.00
CA ILE A 1141 -27.20 5.46 -62.36
C ILE A 1141 -28.31 6.42 -62.82
N THR A 1142 -28.52 7.53 -62.11
CA THR A 1142 -29.60 8.50 -62.39
C THR A 1142 -29.36 9.29 -63.68
N ASP A 1143 -28.12 9.64 -63.99
CA ASP A 1143 -27.75 10.33 -65.23
C ASP A 1143 -27.66 9.38 -66.44
N GLY A 1144 -27.69 8.06 -66.19
CA GLY A 1144 -27.69 6.99 -67.18
C GLY A 1144 -26.31 6.63 -67.72
N THR A 1145 -25.24 7.04 -67.08
CA THR A 1145 -23.87 6.64 -67.42
C THR A 1145 -23.56 5.21 -67.01
N LEU A 1146 -24.23 4.66 -65.98
CA LEU A 1146 -24.12 3.27 -65.53
C LEU A 1146 -25.48 2.56 -65.39
N VAL A 1147 -25.44 1.24 -65.45
CA VAL A 1147 -26.63 0.37 -65.40
C VAL A 1147 -26.65 -0.38 -64.08
N ASP A 1148 -27.78 -0.31 -63.39
CA ASP A 1148 -28.18 -1.14 -62.26
C ASP A 1148 -29.40 -1.97 -62.73
N ALA A 1149 -29.16 -3.21 -63.16
CA ALA A 1149 -30.19 -4.07 -63.73
C ALA A 1149 -30.91 -4.92 -62.68
N ASN A 1150 -30.26 -5.18 -61.54
CA ASN A 1150 -30.81 -5.98 -60.44
C ASN A 1150 -31.58 -5.12 -59.41
N GLY A 1151 -31.43 -3.79 -59.46
CA GLY A 1151 -32.14 -2.80 -58.67
C GLY A 1151 -31.66 -2.70 -57.22
N ASP A 1152 -30.41 -3.09 -56.96
CA ASP A 1152 -29.83 -3.09 -55.61
C ASP A 1152 -29.19 -1.75 -55.21
N GLY A 1153 -29.22 -0.75 -56.10
CA GLY A 1153 -28.66 0.58 -55.84
C GLY A 1153 -27.14 0.66 -56.03
N ILE A 1154 -26.50 -0.43 -56.46
CA ILE A 1154 -25.08 -0.49 -56.80
C ILE A 1154 -24.97 -0.74 -58.32
N PRO A 1155 -24.14 0.00 -59.07
CA PRO A 1155 -23.96 -0.26 -60.49
C PRO A 1155 -23.51 -1.70 -60.71
N ASP A 1156 -24.12 -2.45 -61.64
CA ASP A 1156 -23.91 -3.90 -61.80
C ASP A 1156 -22.41 -4.26 -61.86
N ARG A 1157 -21.61 -3.42 -62.53
CA ARG A 1157 -20.15 -3.61 -62.67
C ARG A 1157 -19.37 -3.60 -61.33
N CYS A 1158 -20.02 -3.30 -60.20
CA CYS A 1158 -19.43 -3.02 -58.89
C CYS A 1158 -19.85 -4.01 -57.79
N GLY A 1159 -20.66 -5.02 -58.11
CA GLY A 1159 -20.96 -6.13 -57.19
C GLY A 1159 -19.74 -7.06 -56.98
N THR A 1160 -19.48 -7.48 -55.74
CA THR A 1160 -18.44 -8.48 -55.44
C THR A 1160 -19.01 -9.90 -55.54
N CYS A 1161 -18.32 -10.78 -56.28
CA CYS A 1161 -18.73 -12.18 -56.39
C CYS A 1161 -18.16 -12.98 -55.21
N ALA A 1162 -19.02 -13.38 -54.27
CA ALA A 1162 -18.64 -14.16 -53.10
C ALA A 1162 -17.98 -15.51 -53.43
N SER A 1163 -18.19 -16.02 -54.64
CA SER A 1163 -17.65 -17.28 -55.13
C SER A 1163 -16.23 -17.17 -55.74
N ASP A 1164 -15.68 -15.96 -55.89
CA ASP A 1164 -14.30 -15.71 -56.33
C ASP A 1164 -13.36 -15.69 -55.12
N ILE A 1165 -13.05 -16.90 -54.61
CA ILE A 1165 -12.23 -17.10 -53.41
C ILE A 1165 -10.79 -16.62 -53.63
N THR A 1166 -10.29 -16.71 -54.86
CA THR A 1166 -8.92 -16.30 -55.22
C THR A 1166 -8.78 -14.81 -55.52
N ARG A 1167 -9.90 -14.08 -55.60
CA ARG A 1167 -10.00 -12.63 -55.84
C ARG A 1167 -9.34 -12.19 -57.15
N ASP A 1168 -9.40 -13.02 -58.17
CA ASP A 1168 -8.81 -12.74 -59.49
C ASP A 1168 -9.82 -12.19 -60.51
N GLY A 1169 -11.07 -11.99 -60.07
CA GLY A 1169 -12.19 -11.46 -60.85
C GLY A 1169 -12.95 -12.52 -61.64
N VAL A 1170 -12.65 -13.81 -61.49
CA VAL A 1170 -13.31 -14.90 -62.22
C VAL A 1170 -13.45 -16.17 -61.36
N VAL A 1171 -14.67 -16.70 -61.22
CA VAL A 1171 -14.91 -17.99 -60.54
C VAL A 1171 -14.54 -19.14 -61.48
N THR A 1172 -13.46 -19.85 -61.16
CA THR A 1172 -12.93 -20.93 -61.98
C THR A 1172 -12.52 -22.17 -61.18
N GLY A 1173 -11.82 -23.10 -61.85
CA GLY A 1173 -11.25 -24.28 -61.21
C GLY A 1173 -10.17 -23.95 -60.17
N ALA A 1174 -9.64 -22.71 -60.15
CA ALA A 1174 -8.73 -22.26 -59.11
C ALA A 1174 -9.46 -22.13 -57.77
N ASP A 1175 -10.61 -21.45 -57.76
CA ASP A 1175 -11.46 -21.23 -56.58
C ASP A 1175 -12.02 -22.55 -56.05
N LEU A 1176 -12.49 -23.41 -56.96
CA LEU A 1176 -12.89 -24.77 -56.61
C LEU A 1176 -11.76 -25.57 -55.95
N GLY A 1177 -10.51 -25.35 -56.40
CA GLY A 1177 -9.34 -25.99 -55.82
C GLY A 1177 -9.07 -25.55 -54.39
N VAL A 1178 -9.28 -24.26 -54.09
CA VAL A 1178 -9.16 -23.70 -52.74
C VAL A 1178 -10.28 -24.21 -51.85
N LEU A 1179 -11.54 -24.16 -52.32
CA LEU A 1179 -12.70 -24.64 -51.57
C LEU A 1179 -12.57 -26.12 -51.17
N LEU A 1180 -12.12 -26.97 -52.11
CA LEU A 1180 -11.90 -28.39 -51.81
C LEU A 1180 -10.69 -28.64 -50.89
N GLY A 1181 -9.73 -27.71 -50.85
CA GLY A 1181 -8.60 -27.76 -49.93
C GLY A 1181 -9.00 -27.52 -48.47
N ASP A 1182 -9.98 -26.65 -48.27
CA ASP A 1182 -10.47 -26.23 -46.96
C ASP A 1182 -11.66 -27.06 -46.44
N TRP A 1183 -11.93 -28.21 -47.06
CA TRP A 1183 -13.13 -29.00 -46.78
C TRP A 1183 -13.24 -29.37 -45.28
N GLY A 1184 -14.36 -29.00 -44.67
CA GLY A 1184 -14.63 -29.22 -43.25
C GLY A 1184 -13.99 -28.21 -42.30
N MET A 1185 -13.40 -27.12 -42.81
CA MET A 1185 -12.82 -26.04 -42.02
C MET A 1185 -13.74 -24.80 -42.00
N ASN A 1186 -13.57 -23.91 -41.03
CA ASN A 1186 -14.19 -22.59 -41.01
C ASN A 1186 -13.17 -21.59 -41.56
N THR A 1187 -13.19 -21.36 -42.87
CA THR A 1187 -12.26 -20.46 -43.57
C THR A 1187 -13.03 -19.54 -44.51
N ALA A 1188 -12.33 -18.66 -45.24
CA ALA A 1188 -12.91 -17.82 -46.29
C ALA A 1188 -13.57 -18.62 -47.44
N SER A 1189 -13.38 -19.95 -47.49
CA SER A 1189 -14.05 -20.85 -48.43
C SER A 1189 -15.48 -21.24 -47.99
N ASP A 1190 -15.90 -20.87 -46.78
CA ASP A 1190 -17.26 -21.03 -46.26
C ASP A 1190 -18.14 -19.90 -46.81
N ILE A 1191 -18.73 -20.14 -47.98
CA ILE A 1191 -19.45 -19.15 -48.79
C ILE A 1191 -20.81 -18.84 -48.16
N ASN A 1192 -21.46 -19.82 -47.54
CA ASN A 1192 -22.77 -19.64 -46.89
C ASN A 1192 -22.67 -19.22 -45.41
N ARG A 1193 -21.46 -19.21 -44.83
CA ARG A 1193 -21.13 -18.83 -43.44
C ARG A 1193 -21.82 -19.69 -42.39
N ASP A 1194 -22.05 -20.97 -42.68
CA ASP A 1194 -22.64 -21.91 -41.72
C ASP A 1194 -21.60 -22.50 -40.73
N GLY A 1195 -20.34 -22.09 -40.85
CA GLY A 1195 -19.22 -22.46 -40.01
C GLY A 1195 -18.45 -23.69 -40.51
N VAL A 1196 -18.85 -24.31 -41.63
CA VAL A 1196 -18.20 -25.51 -42.18
C VAL A 1196 -18.24 -25.51 -43.72
N VAL A 1197 -17.06 -25.51 -44.36
CA VAL A 1197 -16.94 -25.71 -45.82
C VAL A 1197 -17.44 -27.10 -46.22
N ASN A 1198 -18.55 -27.16 -46.95
CA ASN A 1198 -19.18 -28.41 -47.35
C ASN A 1198 -19.83 -28.37 -48.75
N GLY A 1199 -20.71 -29.34 -49.00
CA GLY A 1199 -21.41 -29.47 -50.28
C GLY A 1199 -22.34 -28.30 -50.62
N ALA A 1200 -22.78 -27.52 -49.62
CA ALA A 1200 -23.56 -26.32 -49.81
C ALA A 1200 -22.70 -25.21 -50.45
N ASP A 1201 -21.49 -24.98 -49.95
CA ASP A 1201 -20.54 -23.98 -50.48
C ASP A 1201 -20.09 -24.34 -51.89
N LEU A 1202 -19.81 -25.62 -52.12
CA LEU A 1202 -19.52 -26.12 -53.46
C LEU A 1202 -20.68 -25.85 -54.44
N GLY A 1203 -21.92 -25.92 -53.95
CA GLY A 1203 -23.11 -25.60 -54.72
C GLY A 1203 -23.18 -24.12 -55.11
N LEU A 1204 -22.81 -23.22 -54.20
CA LEU A 1204 -22.77 -21.77 -54.45
C LEU A 1204 -21.64 -21.40 -55.42
N LEU A 1205 -20.44 -21.93 -55.21
CA LEU A 1205 -19.29 -21.68 -56.10
C LEU A 1205 -19.57 -22.12 -57.55
N LEU A 1206 -20.19 -23.29 -57.72
CA LEU A 1206 -20.55 -23.77 -59.07
C LEU A 1206 -21.72 -23.00 -59.68
N GLY A 1207 -22.55 -22.35 -58.86
CA GLY A 1207 -23.65 -21.48 -59.31
C GLY A 1207 -23.13 -20.23 -60.01
N ASP A 1208 -22.01 -19.68 -59.53
CA ASP A 1208 -21.42 -18.42 -60.01
C ASP A 1208 -20.27 -18.62 -61.01
N TRP A 1209 -20.18 -19.81 -61.61
CA TRP A 1209 -19.04 -20.20 -62.45
C TRP A 1209 -18.87 -19.29 -63.69
N GLY A 1210 -17.75 -18.56 -63.75
CA GLY A 1210 -17.45 -17.63 -64.83
C GLY A 1210 -16.92 -16.28 -64.32
N PRO A 1211 -16.79 -15.27 -65.18
CA PRO A 1211 -16.45 -13.92 -64.74
C PRO A 1211 -17.50 -13.36 -63.80
N CYS A 1212 -17.03 -12.75 -62.71
CA CYS A 1212 -17.85 -12.00 -61.78
C CYS A 1212 -18.59 -10.92 -62.57
N GLN A 1213 -19.92 -10.95 -62.57
CA GLN A 1213 -20.76 -9.98 -63.30
C GLN A 1213 -21.24 -8.88 -62.37
#